data_AF-A0A3B0K0R7-F1
#
_entry.id   AF-A0A3B0K0R7-F1
#
_cell.length_a   1.000
_cell.length_b   1.000
_cell.length_c   1.000
_cell.angle_alpha   90.00
_cell.angle_beta   90.00
_cell.angle_gamma   90.00
#
_symmetry.space_group_name_H-M   'P 1'
#
loop_
_entity.id
_entity.type
_entity.pdbx_description
1 polymer ?
#
loop_
_entity_poly.entity_id
_entity_poly.type
_entity_poly.pdbx_seq_one_letter_code
_entity_poly.pdbx_strand_id
1 'polypeptide(L)'
;MSRHSQLKLAMPSVASMASVHGSSSERERGVRLGLGVNQQTGRVQWCPGLTCCKLLLLLPVVMLPLTLVLILIMRLDGMLAALQLSEQRMRDQRAATATANMPGYMESYESLLPEGETYNELIHDEFLVPQAKRSHLEQQMAERARRCQPYRYGNGETMDLEDRSTLMKDSRTSFLPQGMPRECISNSDFDLDFQSMPDSDLEDDGELLRELHRFQKKSAPKRYKDFAPYWLELSRQRREAEQQREAGDEELAAQISETTAALQSFWNEEGTRDGIRLAQAQTMKRYMDTSVDPCEDFYKFACGNWEKLHPIPKDKAGFDTFEMLRESLDLVLRNLLEKSTPPAIVPEERNIQVRNNLKLNEQGMEPETETDQAAELVAKRLRRHIVSRRHLLNRILMRYKRFTNSTKRKRLIDPTREKTKEEVAAALPAPNAKDKQRHVVDASEYLKTRHDAQLKAKQLYRSCVNSQLLARRGLEPLHNIIRDLGGWPVLDQQWSDTNFNWQALAATLRRYNNDILIVQWVGADIKNSEENIIQFDQTGLGLPTREYFLQPSNGKYLMAYQRYMSEVMHKMGAAKRDALSTARELIAFETSLAGITAPAEQRLNVTKLYKRMTLQQLEEVVPEIGWSAYLSTLQDRQVSDSEEVVIYAVDYMKQLVTLLAETEPRTIANYMMWRFVRHRINNVDDRFDDIKQTFYHALFGREESPQRWKVCIAQVNTNMGMAVGSMFVTRYFDNNSKRDTLRMTHDLQQAFRDILKTTDWLDPITKHLAEEKVNAMSLKIGYPDFILNPGELNEKYAGIDIHPEKYFENTLNVLLHTARTEQSKLHERVNKTNWQTAPAIVNAYYSRNKNQIMFPAGILQPPFYHRHFPKSLNFGGIGVVIGHELTHGFDDKGRLFDRNGNIHKWWTDSSIRGFDERARCIIAQYSNYTVDEVGIVLNGESTQGENIADNGGLRQAFHAYKRWLKDHPDEVEDELLPGLNMTAPQLFFLNFGQVWCGAMRPEAIRNKLITAIHSPGRFRVIGTLSNSYDFSREFQCAADAPMNPATKCSVW
;
A
#
# COMPACT_ATOMS: atom_id res chain seq x y z
N MET A 1 -10.35 -24.72 -49.92
CA MET A 1 -11.42 -23.72 -50.14
C MET A 1 -12.41 -23.77 -48.96
N SER A 2 -13.28 -22.77 -48.81
CA SER A 2 -14.08 -22.54 -47.59
C SER A 2 -15.41 -23.31 -47.51
N ARG A 3 -16.03 -23.33 -46.30
CA ARG A 3 -17.49 -23.52 -46.02
C ARG A 3 -18.07 -24.93 -46.24
N HIS A 4 -19.27 -25.29 -45.75
CA HIS A 4 -19.96 -25.10 -44.45
C HIS A 4 -21.36 -25.80 -44.51
N SER A 5 -21.75 -26.53 -43.46
CA SER A 5 -23.13 -26.58 -42.89
C SER A 5 -24.34 -27.31 -43.54
N GLN A 6 -25.25 -27.75 -42.64
CA GLN A 6 -26.73 -27.93 -42.74
C GLN A 6 -27.40 -29.27 -43.19
N LEU A 7 -27.99 -29.95 -42.18
CA LEU A 7 -29.43 -30.27 -41.97
C LEU A 7 -30.34 -30.81 -43.11
N LYS A 8 -31.18 -31.83 -42.78
CA LYS A 8 -32.57 -31.97 -43.26
C LYS A 8 -33.47 -32.92 -42.44
N LEU A 9 -34.76 -32.97 -42.78
CA LEU A 9 -35.91 -33.60 -42.07
C LEU A 9 -36.90 -34.24 -43.08
N ALA A 10 -37.83 -35.11 -42.63
CA ALA A 10 -38.93 -35.69 -43.45
C ALA A 10 -40.22 -36.06 -42.63
N MET A 11 -41.34 -36.34 -43.30
CA MET A 11 -42.73 -36.64 -42.80
C MET A 11 -43.31 -37.90 -43.54
N PRO A 12 -44.64 -38.24 -43.72
CA PRO A 12 -45.97 -37.69 -43.29
C PRO A 12 -47.10 -38.74 -42.93
N SER A 13 -48.41 -38.40 -43.06
CA SER A 13 -49.69 -39.12 -42.69
C SER A 13 -50.52 -39.66 -43.90
N VAL A 14 -51.80 -40.12 -43.95
CA VAL A 14 -53.17 -39.84 -43.35
C VAL A 14 -54.17 -41.02 -43.72
N ALA A 15 -55.52 -41.16 -43.52
CA ALA A 15 -56.69 -40.51 -42.84
C ALA A 15 -58.02 -41.40 -42.87
N SER A 16 -59.03 -41.09 -42.00
CA SER A 16 -60.51 -41.42 -42.09
C SER A 16 -60.99 -42.89 -41.88
N MET A 17 -62.29 -43.28 -41.68
CA MET A 17 -63.63 -42.62 -41.80
C MET A 17 -64.74 -43.17 -40.81
N ALA A 18 -66.06 -42.98 -41.07
CA ALA A 18 -67.24 -43.03 -40.15
C ALA A 18 -67.95 -44.43 -39.95
N SER A 19 -69.14 -44.65 -39.31
CA SER A 19 -70.33 -43.81 -38.94
C SER A 19 -71.34 -44.43 -37.91
N VAL A 20 -72.34 -43.63 -37.43
CA VAL A 20 -73.67 -44.02 -36.79
C VAL A 20 -73.65 -44.56 -35.33
N HIS A 21 -74.63 -44.36 -34.40
CA HIS A 21 -75.93 -43.62 -34.32
C HIS A 21 -76.01 -42.62 -33.09
N GLY A 22 -77.04 -42.38 -32.24
CA GLY A 22 -78.37 -42.97 -31.89
C GLY A 22 -79.21 -42.10 -30.88
N SER A 23 -80.27 -42.64 -30.23
CA SER A 23 -81.28 -41.95 -29.36
C SER A 23 -81.72 -42.79 -28.12
N SER A 24 -82.34 -42.33 -27.01
CA SER A 24 -82.70 -41.00 -26.42
C SER A 24 -83.21 -41.12 -24.95
N SER A 25 -83.13 -40.05 -24.13
CA SER A 25 -83.92 -39.78 -22.87
C SER A 25 -83.59 -40.62 -21.59
N GLU A 26 -83.86 -40.20 -20.32
CA GLU A 26 -83.96 -38.88 -19.64
C GLU A 26 -83.78 -39.03 -18.08
N ARG A 27 -83.78 -37.91 -17.33
CA ARG A 27 -84.12 -37.65 -15.89
C ARG A 27 -83.46 -38.34 -14.66
N GLU A 28 -82.83 -37.43 -13.88
CA GLU A 28 -82.91 -37.21 -12.41
C GLU A 28 -82.11 -38.05 -11.37
N ARG A 29 -81.18 -37.31 -10.72
CA ARG A 29 -80.76 -37.31 -9.29
C ARG A 29 -80.32 -38.61 -8.59
N GLY A 30 -79.01 -38.66 -8.29
CA GLY A 30 -78.42 -39.49 -7.24
C GLY A 30 -76.91 -39.25 -7.15
N VAL A 31 -76.35 -38.97 -5.96
CA VAL A 31 -74.92 -38.64 -5.82
C VAL A 31 -74.05 -39.87 -6.04
N ARG A 32 -73.28 -39.90 -7.14
CA ARG A 32 -72.19 -40.86 -7.31
C ARG A 32 -70.97 -40.46 -6.51
N LEU A 33 -70.28 -41.46 -5.97
CA LEU A 33 -68.87 -41.34 -5.60
C LEU A 33 -68.03 -42.52 -6.15
N GLY A 34 -67.54 -42.39 -7.39
CA GLY A 34 -66.39 -43.08 -8.02
C GLY A 34 -65.73 -42.14 -9.07
N LEU A 35 -64.43 -42.20 -9.40
CA LEU A 35 -63.91 -43.12 -10.45
C LEU A 35 -62.36 -43.22 -10.52
N GLY A 36 -61.86 -43.95 -11.54
CA GLY A 36 -60.45 -44.01 -11.94
C GLY A 36 -60.10 -43.11 -13.15
N VAL A 37 -59.36 -43.66 -14.12
CA VAL A 37 -58.89 -42.95 -15.32
C VAL A 37 -59.96 -42.95 -16.43
N ASN A 38 -60.27 -41.79 -16.99
CA ASN A 38 -61.14 -41.70 -18.17
C ASN A 38 -60.30 -41.91 -19.46
N GLN A 39 -60.56 -43.02 -20.17
CA GLN A 39 -59.83 -43.43 -21.38
C GLN A 39 -59.91 -42.44 -22.57
N GLN A 40 -60.81 -41.46 -22.55
CA GLN A 40 -60.98 -40.46 -23.62
C GLN A 40 -60.47 -39.06 -23.26
N THR A 41 -60.16 -38.78 -21.98
CA THR A 41 -59.69 -37.44 -21.53
C THR A 41 -58.35 -37.44 -20.79
N GLY A 42 -57.75 -38.61 -20.56
CA GLY A 42 -56.36 -38.73 -20.11
C GLY A 42 -56.09 -38.21 -18.69
N ARG A 43 -57.11 -38.12 -17.84
CA ARG A 43 -56.99 -37.71 -16.43
C ARG A 43 -57.77 -38.65 -15.50
N VAL A 44 -57.35 -38.69 -14.24
CA VAL A 44 -57.89 -39.53 -13.17
C VAL A 44 -58.76 -38.67 -12.26
N GLN A 45 -59.94 -39.16 -11.84
CA GLN A 45 -60.75 -38.44 -10.85
C GLN A 45 -61.52 -39.35 -9.88
N TRP A 46 -60.97 -39.45 -8.67
CA TRP A 46 -61.42 -40.23 -7.51
C TRP A 46 -62.79 -39.85 -6.97
N CYS A 47 -63.45 -40.82 -6.29
CA CYS A 47 -64.51 -40.64 -5.27
C CYS A 47 -64.77 -41.99 -4.50
N PRO A 48 -65.29 -42.04 -3.24
CA PRO A 48 -65.31 -43.26 -2.39
C PRO A 48 -66.68 -43.72 -1.78
N GLY A 49 -66.66 -44.87 -1.07
CA GLY A 49 -67.71 -45.34 -0.13
C GLY A 49 -67.11 -45.82 1.22
N LEU A 50 -67.91 -45.90 2.31
CA LEU A 50 -67.42 -45.95 3.71
C LEU A 50 -67.23 -47.37 4.31
N THR A 51 -66.20 -47.54 5.16
CA THR A 51 -66.35 -47.70 6.65
C THR A 51 -65.00 -47.78 7.40
N CYS A 52 -65.05 -47.62 8.73
CA CYS A 52 -64.03 -47.98 9.74
C CYS A 52 -62.66 -47.24 9.78
N CYS A 53 -62.69 -46.14 10.53
CA CYS A 53 -61.74 -45.64 11.54
C CYS A 53 -60.50 -46.48 11.97
N LYS A 54 -59.48 -45.76 12.48
CA LYS A 54 -58.33 -46.21 13.31
C LYS A 54 -57.20 -47.00 12.62
N LEU A 55 -56.44 -46.40 11.69
CA LEU A 55 -55.04 -46.81 11.46
C LEU A 55 -54.05 -45.74 10.91
N LEU A 56 -54.48 -44.48 10.70
CA LEU A 56 -53.71 -43.48 9.92
C LEU A 56 -53.01 -42.39 10.75
N LEU A 57 -52.38 -42.77 11.88
CA LEU A 57 -51.51 -41.87 12.67
C LEU A 57 -50.05 -42.35 12.82
N LEU A 58 -49.70 -43.55 12.36
CA LEU A 58 -48.35 -44.13 12.53
C LEU A 58 -47.38 -43.89 11.36
N LEU A 59 -47.90 -43.69 10.14
CA LEU A 59 -47.07 -43.53 8.94
C LEU A 59 -46.14 -42.28 8.94
N PRO A 60 -46.54 -41.09 9.44
CA PRO A 60 -45.62 -39.94 9.49
C PRO A 60 -44.46 -40.13 10.47
N VAL A 61 -44.71 -40.83 11.59
CA VAL A 61 -43.78 -40.94 12.72
C VAL A 61 -42.62 -41.91 12.43
N VAL A 62 -42.87 -42.97 11.66
CA VAL A 62 -41.83 -43.97 11.30
C VAL A 62 -41.00 -43.50 10.10
N MET A 63 -41.58 -42.72 9.18
CA MET A 63 -40.87 -42.26 7.97
C MET A 63 -39.95 -41.06 8.20
N LEU A 64 -40.19 -40.22 9.22
CA LEU A 64 -39.33 -39.05 9.50
C LEU A 64 -37.93 -39.46 9.98
N PRO A 65 -37.76 -40.40 10.94
CA PRO A 65 -36.43 -40.91 11.31
C PRO A 65 -35.72 -41.60 10.15
N LEU A 66 -36.43 -42.40 9.35
CA LEU A 66 -35.85 -43.08 8.18
C LEU A 66 -35.34 -42.10 7.11
N THR A 67 -36.09 -41.03 6.83
CA THR A 67 -35.65 -39.99 5.87
C THR A 67 -34.52 -39.13 6.43
N LEU A 68 -34.53 -38.81 7.73
CA LEU A 68 -33.41 -38.12 8.38
C LEU A 68 -32.13 -38.98 8.40
N VAL A 69 -32.24 -40.29 8.67
CA VAL A 69 -31.12 -41.23 8.59
C VAL A 69 -30.60 -41.37 7.16
N LEU A 70 -31.47 -41.43 6.15
CA LEU A 70 -31.05 -41.41 4.73
C LEU A 70 -30.33 -40.12 4.35
N ILE A 71 -30.80 -38.95 4.82
CA ILE A 71 -30.11 -37.67 4.61
C ILE A 71 -28.77 -37.64 5.37
N LEU A 72 -28.70 -38.24 6.56
CA LEU A 72 -27.45 -38.36 7.31
C LEU A 72 -26.45 -39.28 6.61
N ILE A 73 -26.89 -40.42 6.07
CA ILE A 73 -26.07 -41.35 5.28
C ILE A 73 -25.59 -40.67 4.00
N MET A 74 -26.47 -40.01 3.22
CA MET A 74 -26.04 -39.30 2.01
C MET A 74 -25.10 -38.12 2.30
N ARG A 75 -25.22 -37.47 3.48
CA ARG A 75 -24.23 -36.48 3.94
C ARG A 75 -22.94 -37.12 4.43
N LEU A 76 -23.01 -38.28 5.09
CA LEU A 76 -21.84 -39.06 5.50
C LEU A 76 -21.08 -39.58 4.28
N ASP A 77 -21.74 -40.11 3.26
CA ASP A 77 -21.13 -40.52 1.99
C ASP A 77 -20.51 -39.32 1.26
N GLY A 78 -21.20 -38.17 1.25
CA GLY A 78 -20.66 -36.92 0.70
C GLY A 78 -19.43 -36.40 1.48
N MET A 79 -19.45 -36.50 2.81
CA MET A 79 -18.32 -36.18 3.68
C MET A 79 -17.21 -37.24 3.61
N LEU A 80 -17.52 -38.50 3.36
CA LEU A 80 -16.56 -39.60 3.21
C LEU A 80 -15.87 -39.50 1.86
N ALA A 81 -16.58 -39.14 0.79
CA ALA A 81 -16.01 -38.81 -0.50
C ALA A 81 -15.15 -37.53 -0.43
N ALA A 82 -15.60 -36.51 0.30
CA ALA A 82 -14.81 -35.30 0.55
C ALA A 82 -13.57 -35.59 1.42
N LEU A 83 -13.69 -36.47 2.43
CA LEU A 83 -12.57 -36.95 3.24
C LEU A 83 -11.64 -37.86 2.45
N GLN A 84 -12.12 -38.69 1.52
CA GLN A 84 -11.29 -39.51 0.63
C GLN A 84 -10.59 -38.64 -0.41
N LEU A 85 -11.21 -37.58 -0.93
CA LEU A 85 -10.56 -36.58 -1.78
C LEU A 85 -9.57 -35.71 -1.00
N SER A 86 -9.87 -35.39 0.27
CA SER A 86 -8.94 -34.72 1.18
C SER A 86 -7.77 -35.63 1.54
N GLU A 87 -8.02 -36.91 1.81
CA GLU A 87 -7.00 -37.90 2.14
C GLU A 87 -6.19 -38.30 0.90
N GLN A 88 -6.77 -38.33 -0.30
CA GLN A 88 -6.00 -38.40 -1.55
C GLN A 88 -5.14 -37.16 -1.69
N ARG A 89 -5.67 -35.93 -1.58
CA ARG A 89 -4.84 -34.71 -1.61
C ARG A 89 -3.75 -34.71 -0.55
N MET A 90 -4.02 -35.20 0.66
CA MET A 90 -3.04 -35.32 1.74
C MET A 90 -2.04 -36.47 1.51
N ARG A 91 -2.41 -37.53 0.79
CA ARG A 91 -1.50 -38.60 0.33
C ARG A 91 -0.68 -38.17 -0.87
N ASP A 92 -1.21 -37.33 -1.75
CA ASP A 92 -0.53 -36.71 -2.90
C ASP A 92 0.45 -35.63 -2.41
N GLN A 93 0.04 -34.81 -1.44
CA GLN A 93 0.93 -33.87 -0.73
C GLN A 93 1.95 -34.60 0.14
N ARG A 94 1.60 -35.73 0.77
CA ARG A 94 2.58 -36.59 1.48
C ARG A 94 3.50 -37.36 0.55
N ALA A 95 3.08 -37.70 -0.67
CA ALA A 95 3.96 -38.22 -1.71
C ALA A 95 4.93 -37.13 -2.18
N ALA A 96 4.42 -35.91 -2.43
CA ALA A 96 5.23 -34.75 -2.81
C ALA A 96 6.21 -34.30 -1.69
N THR A 97 5.87 -34.47 -0.42
CA THR A 97 6.77 -34.17 0.72
C THR A 97 7.65 -35.35 1.15
N ALA A 98 7.25 -36.60 0.90
CA ALA A 98 8.13 -37.77 1.05
C ALA A 98 9.12 -37.92 -0.13
N THR A 99 8.88 -37.23 -1.24
CA THR A 99 9.84 -37.04 -2.34
C THR A 99 10.47 -35.64 -2.34
N ALA A 100 10.30 -34.87 -1.27
CA ALA A 100 11.00 -33.60 -1.06
C ALA A 100 12.45 -33.83 -0.61
N ASN A 101 13.24 -34.46 -1.48
CA ASN A 101 14.59 -33.96 -1.69
C ASN A 101 14.49 -32.50 -2.15
N MET A 102 15.56 -31.74 -1.92
CA MET A 102 15.73 -30.39 -2.44
C MET A 102 15.40 -30.36 -3.96
N PRO A 103 14.70 -29.34 -4.49
CA PRO A 103 14.52 -29.23 -5.93
C PRO A 103 15.88 -29.23 -6.62
N GLY A 104 16.10 -30.14 -7.59
CA GLY A 104 17.35 -30.36 -8.33
C GLY A 104 17.81 -29.19 -9.22
N TYR A 105 17.36 -27.98 -8.92
CA TYR A 105 17.79 -26.73 -9.50
C TYR A 105 18.88 -26.03 -8.66
N MET A 106 19.10 -26.44 -7.40
CA MET A 106 20.14 -25.87 -6.53
C MET A 106 21.55 -26.44 -6.81
N GLU A 107 21.71 -27.76 -6.95
CA GLU A 107 23.00 -28.44 -7.24
C GLU A 107 23.71 -27.90 -8.51
N SER A 108 22.94 -27.35 -9.46
CA SER A 108 23.45 -26.77 -10.71
C SER A 108 23.82 -25.28 -10.63
N TYR A 109 23.96 -24.72 -9.42
CA TYR A 109 24.63 -23.44 -9.16
C TYR A 109 25.92 -23.60 -8.35
N GLU A 110 25.99 -24.57 -7.44
CA GLU A 110 27.16 -24.80 -6.57
C GLU A 110 28.41 -25.16 -7.38
N SER A 111 28.23 -25.87 -8.50
CA SER A 111 29.27 -26.17 -9.50
C SER A 111 29.76 -24.97 -10.35
N LEU A 112 29.36 -23.74 -10.01
CA LEU A 112 29.78 -22.49 -10.67
C LEU A 112 30.30 -21.42 -9.67
N LEU A 113 30.67 -21.87 -8.46
CA LEU A 113 31.36 -21.11 -7.42
C LEU A 113 32.83 -21.53 -7.35
N PRO A 114 33.74 -20.69 -6.80
CA PRO A 114 35.06 -21.13 -6.37
C PRO A 114 34.97 -22.23 -5.31
N GLU A 115 35.95 -23.13 -5.26
CA GLU A 115 35.98 -24.22 -4.28
C GLU A 115 36.17 -23.65 -2.86
N GLY A 116 35.13 -23.71 -2.02
CA GLY A 116 35.21 -23.31 -0.60
C GLY A 116 33.91 -22.82 0.04
N GLU A 117 32.94 -22.32 -0.72
CA GLU A 117 31.70 -21.72 -0.19
C GLU A 117 30.45 -22.37 -0.78
N THR A 118 29.50 -22.85 0.04
CA THR A 118 28.15 -23.18 -0.43
C THR A 118 27.18 -22.02 -0.23
N TYR A 119 26.20 -21.91 -1.13
CA TYR A 119 25.14 -20.90 -1.05
C TYR A 119 24.21 -21.07 0.17
N ASN A 120 24.28 -22.21 0.87
CA ASN A 120 23.41 -22.56 1.99
C ASN A 120 24.05 -22.24 3.35
N GLU A 121 25.35 -22.44 3.52
CA GLU A 121 26.07 -22.13 4.77
C GLU A 121 26.00 -20.62 5.08
N LEU A 122 26.28 -19.77 4.10
CA LEU A 122 26.18 -18.30 4.19
C LEU A 122 24.76 -17.77 4.49
N ILE A 123 23.71 -18.59 4.33
CA ILE A 123 22.32 -18.20 4.57
C ILE A 123 21.75 -18.84 5.84
N HIS A 124 22.24 -20.00 6.28
CA HIS A 124 21.70 -20.69 7.45
C HIS A 124 22.41 -20.36 8.78
N ASP A 125 23.73 -20.14 8.80
CA ASP A 125 24.45 -19.99 10.08
C ASP A 125 24.28 -18.60 10.75
N GLU A 126 23.95 -17.54 10.00
CA GLU A 126 23.57 -16.23 10.60
C GLU A 126 22.08 -16.16 11.01
N PHE A 127 21.17 -16.74 10.21
CA PHE A 127 19.73 -16.41 10.31
C PHE A 127 18.95 -17.21 11.36
N LEU A 128 19.52 -18.28 11.92
CA LEU A 128 18.87 -19.06 12.99
C LEU A 128 19.87 -19.46 14.09
N VAL A 129 20.34 -18.50 14.89
CA VAL A 129 21.06 -18.80 16.14
C VAL A 129 20.13 -19.60 17.08
N PRO A 130 20.41 -20.88 17.39
CA PRO A 130 19.55 -21.65 18.28
C PRO A 130 19.57 -21.04 19.69
N GLN A 131 18.43 -21.08 20.38
CA GLN A 131 18.26 -20.41 21.69
C GLN A 131 19.33 -20.83 22.73
N ALA A 132 19.79 -22.09 22.67
CA ALA A 132 20.89 -22.59 23.49
C ALA A 132 22.28 -22.01 23.12
N LYS A 133 22.55 -21.75 21.83
CA LYS A 133 23.81 -21.14 21.33
C LYS A 133 23.88 -19.66 21.74
N ARG A 134 22.74 -18.96 21.72
CA ARG A 134 22.59 -17.58 22.22
C ARG A 134 22.87 -17.47 23.71
N SER A 135 22.25 -18.31 24.55
CA SER A 135 22.49 -18.30 26.00
C SER A 135 23.93 -18.61 26.40
N HIS A 136 24.66 -19.40 25.59
CA HIS A 136 26.07 -19.66 25.82
C HIS A 136 26.96 -18.46 25.46
N LEU A 137 26.65 -17.74 24.37
CA LEU A 137 27.32 -16.47 24.04
C LEU A 137 27.09 -15.42 25.14
N GLU A 138 25.84 -15.28 25.61
CA GLU A 138 25.48 -14.35 26.69
C GLU A 138 26.23 -14.69 28.00
N GLN A 139 26.46 -15.98 28.31
CA GLN A 139 27.33 -16.41 29.41
C GLN A 139 28.82 -16.05 29.20
N GLN A 140 29.38 -16.30 28.01
CA GLN A 140 30.77 -15.97 27.70
C GLN A 140 31.03 -14.46 27.77
N MET A 141 30.10 -13.64 27.26
CA MET A 141 30.16 -12.17 27.35
C MET A 141 30.05 -11.70 28.80
N ALA A 142 29.17 -12.30 29.61
CA ALA A 142 29.06 -11.99 31.03
C ALA A 142 30.32 -12.37 31.84
N GLU A 143 31.02 -13.44 31.47
CA GLU A 143 32.32 -13.75 32.06
C GLU A 143 33.43 -12.78 31.63
N ARG A 144 33.50 -12.41 30.35
CA ARG A 144 34.46 -11.40 29.86
C ARG A 144 34.26 -10.06 30.58
N ALA A 145 33.00 -9.63 30.75
CA ALA A 145 32.65 -8.43 31.51
C ALA A 145 33.02 -8.51 33.01
N ARG A 146 32.95 -9.71 33.62
CA ARG A 146 33.43 -9.92 35.00
C ARG A 146 34.96 -9.92 35.13
N ARG A 147 35.70 -10.30 34.09
CA ARG A 147 37.18 -10.29 34.07
C ARG A 147 37.77 -8.93 33.76
N CYS A 148 37.18 -8.17 32.83
CA CYS A 148 37.67 -6.85 32.41
C CYS A 148 37.08 -5.69 33.25
N GLN A 149 37.04 -5.82 34.58
CA GLN A 149 36.61 -4.73 35.49
C GLN A 149 37.62 -3.56 35.54
N PRO A 150 37.17 -2.32 35.87
CA PRO A 150 38.00 -1.12 35.78
C PRO A 150 39.24 -1.15 36.69
N TYR A 151 40.38 -0.78 36.12
CA TYR A 151 41.67 -0.74 36.80
C TYR A 151 41.76 0.48 37.72
N ARG A 152 42.13 0.27 38.99
CA ARG A 152 42.49 1.35 39.92
C ARG A 152 43.99 1.64 39.86
N TYR A 153 44.32 2.91 39.67
CA TYR A 153 45.68 3.39 39.89
C TYR A 153 46.02 3.43 41.39
N GLY A 154 47.32 3.34 41.73
CA GLY A 154 47.79 3.32 43.12
C GLY A 154 47.56 4.61 43.92
N ASN A 155 47.05 5.67 43.27
CA ASN A 155 46.61 6.92 43.91
C ASN A 155 45.10 6.93 44.28
N GLY A 156 44.34 5.92 43.86
CA GLY A 156 42.91 5.77 44.15
C GLY A 156 41.97 6.08 42.97
N GLU A 157 42.48 6.61 41.86
CA GLU A 157 41.67 6.96 40.68
C GLU A 157 41.23 5.70 39.89
N THR A 158 40.01 5.76 39.36
CA THR A 158 39.39 4.72 38.50
C THR A 158 39.21 5.25 37.09
N MET A 159 39.69 4.51 36.10
CA MET A 159 39.48 4.80 34.67
C MET A 159 38.27 4.00 34.15
N ASP A 160 37.36 4.67 33.45
CA ASP A 160 36.16 4.02 32.90
C ASP A 160 36.42 3.35 31.53
N LEU A 161 35.46 2.57 31.04
CA LEU A 161 35.65 1.71 29.87
C LEU A 161 35.64 2.47 28.53
N GLU A 162 34.94 3.61 28.42
CA GLU A 162 34.79 4.35 27.16
C GLU A 162 36.04 5.15 26.76
N ASP A 163 36.79 5.68 27.75
CA ASP A 163 38.02 6.48 27.58
C ASP A 163 39.19 5.71 26.91
N ARG A 164 39.04 4.41 26.72
CA ARG A 164 40.08 3.55 26.15
C ARG A 164 40.27 3.76 24.64
N SER A 165 39.26 4.28 23.94
CA SER A 165 39.35 4.61 22.51
C SER A 165 40.12 5.90 22.22
N THR A 166 40.11 6.84 23.16
CA THR A 166 40.73 8.18 23.06
C THR A 166 42.25 8.11 23.25
N LEU A 167 42.73 7.25 24.16
CA LEU A 167 44.15 7.07 24.46
C LEU A 167 45.00 6.49 23.30
N MET A 168 44.38 5.80 22.33
CA MET A 168 45.08 5.19 21.18
C MET A 168 45.35 6.16 20.01
N LYS A 169 44.99 7.45 20.12
CA LYS A 169 45.11 8.43 19.02
C LYS A 169 46.30 9.39 19.10
N ASP A 170 47.07 9.40 20.19
CA ASP A 170 48.32 10.19 20.26
C ASP A 170 49.56 9.28 20.18
N SER A 171 50.55 9.72 19.41
CA SER A 171 51.70 8.94 18.96
C SER A 171 52.92 9.02 19.90
N ARG A 172 52.72 9.46 21.15
CA ARG A 172 53.82 9.96 22.01
C ARG A 172 53.86 9.43 23.46
N THR A 173 52.91 8.59 23.89
CA THR A 173 52.81 8.11 25.29
C THR A 173 52.68 6.58 25.40
N SER A 174 53.79 5.87 25.22
CA SER A 174 53.85 4.40 25.27
C SER A 174 54.12 3.85 26.68
N PHE A 175 53.09 3.79 27.54
CA PHE A 175 53.16 3.08 28.84
C PHE A 175 51.90 2.25 29.10
N LEU A 176 51.99 0.94 28.85
CA LEU A 176 50.96 -0.02 29.27
C LEU A 176 51.21 -0.45 30.74
N PRO A 177 50.19 -0.48 31.61
CA PRO A 177 50.33 -1.03 32.96
C PRO A 177 50.56 -2.54 32.90
N GLN A 178 51.57 -3.04 33.61
CA GLN A 178 51.87 -4.47 33.67
C GLN A 178 50.77 -5.24 34.43
N GLY A 179 50.28 -6.33 33.83
CA GLY A 179 49.33 -7.26 34.47
C GLY A 179 47.94 -7.35 33.84
N MET A 180 47.59 -6.54 32.85
CA MET A 180 46.27 -6.63 32.18
C MET A 180 46.22 -7.79 31.16
N PRO A 181 45.18 -8.65 31.17
CA PRO A 181 44.99 -9.71 30.17
C PRO A 181 44.79 -9.17 28.75
N ARG A 182 45.41 -9.82 27.74
CA ARG A 182 45.29 -9.41 26.31
C ARG A 182 43.84 -9.39 25.80
N GLU A 183 42.98 -10.29 26.30
CA GLU A 183 41.55 -10.35 25.93
C GLU A 183 40.74 -9.09 26.28
N CYS A 184 41.30 -8.22 27.14
CA CYS A 184 40.73 -6.92 27.50
C CYS A 184 41.38 -5.74 26.73
N ILE A 185 42.28 -5.94 25.76
CA ILE A 185 43.12 -4.86 25.19
C ILE A 185 42.80 -4.49 23.72
N SER A 186 42.21 -5.37 22.91
CA SER A 186 41.88 -5.04 21.50
C SER A 186 40.46 -4.53 21.29
N ASN A 187 40.33 -3.48 20.46
CA ASN A 187 39.06 -3.07 19.84
C ASN A 187 38.88 -3.80 18.51
N SER A 188 38.74 -5.12 18.57
CA SER A 188 38.61 -6.01 17.42
C SER A 188 37.51 -7.05 17.68
N ASP A 189 36.25 -6.63 17.60
CA ASP A 189 35.15 -7.59 17.52
C ASP A 189 35.21 -8.25 16.13
N PHE A 190 35.31 -9.58 16.14
CA PHE A 190 35.61 -10.45 14.98
C PHE A 190 37.01 -10.30 14.36
N ASP A 191 38.01 -10.79 15.10
CA ASP A 191 39.09 -11.61 14.51
C ASP A 191 39.22 -12.92 15.31
N LEU A 192 38.61 -14.00 14.79
CA LEU A 192 38.95 -15.37 15.16
C LEU A 192 39.79 -15.94 14.02
N ASP A 193 41.08 -15.62 14.07
CA ASP A 193 42.07 -15.88 13.02
C ASP A 193 42.18 -17.39 12.75
N PHE A 194 41.66 -17.84 11.61
CA PHE A 194 41.42 -19.27 11.31
C PHE A 194 42.49 -19.85 10.38
N GLN A 195 43.77 -19.57 10.63
CA GLN A 195 44.87 -20.14 9.85
C GLN A 195 46.22 -20.24 10.59
N SER A 196 47.04 -21.20 10.14
CA SER A 196 48.41 -21.51 10.57
C SER A 196 48.64 -22.14 11.97
N MET A 197 48.63 -23.48 11.98
CA MET A 197 49.58 -24.31 12.75
C MET A 197 50.25 -25.30 11.77
N PRO A 198 51.47 -25.81 12.02
CA PRO A 198 52.31 -26.38 10.96
C PRO A 198 52.13 -27.89 10.72
N ASP A 199 52.51 -28.34 9.51
CA ASP A 199 52.72 -29.76 9.19
C ASP A 199 53.95 -30.33 9.93
N SER A 200 53.70 -31.11 10.99
CA SER A 200 54.62 -32.14 11.49
C SER A 200 53.86 -33.17 12.33
N ASP A 201 54.37 -34.40 12.36
CA ASP A 201 53.94 -35.53 13.21
C ASP A 201 52.56 -36.15 12.89
N LEU A 202 52.49 -36.78 11.72
CA LEU A 202 51.57 -37.90 11.46
C LEU A 202 52.09 -39.18 12.15
N GLU A 203 51.40 -39.68 13.17
CA GLU A 203 51.17 -41.14 13.31
C GLU A 203 50.02 -41.50 14.29
N ASP A 204 49.29 -42.56 13.90
CA ASP A 204 48.24 -43.32 14.60
C ASP A 204 47.12 -42.61 15.41
N ASP A 205 45.90 -42.62 14.83
CA ASP A 205 44.68 -42.89 15.62
C ASP A 205 43.64 -43.63 14.74
N GLY A 206 43.98 -44.87 14.36
CA GLY A 206 43.23 -45.64 13.36
C GLY A 206 41.95 -46.33 13.84
N GLU A 207 41.47 -46.10 15.07
CA GLU A 207 40.49 -46.98 15.73
C GLU A 207 39.04 -46.45 15.73
N LEU A 208 38.81 -45.15 16.02
CA LEU A 208 37.47 -44.60 16.27
C LEU A 208 36.48 -44.79 15.10
N LEU A 209 36.94 -44.63 13.85
CA LEU A 209 36.13 -44.84 12.64
C LEU A 209 35.78 -46.33 12.39
N ARG A 210 36.50 -47.28 13.00
CA ARG A 210 36.26 -48.72 12.85
C ARG A 210 35.24 -49.28 13.86
N GLU A 211 34.77 -48.49 14.82
CA GLU A 211 33.61 -48.83 15.66
C GLU A 211 32.28 -48.36 15.03
N LEU A 212 32.21 -47.08 14.61
CA LEU A 212 30.99 -46.48 14.04
C LEU A 212 30.45 -47.26 12.83
N HIS A 213 31.30 -47.66 11.90
CA HIS A 213 30.88 -48.47 10.75
C HIS A 213 30.46 -49.91 11.09
N ARG A 214 30.76 -50.41 12.30
CA ARG A 214 30.42 -51.77 12.75
C ARG A 214 28.96 -51.88 13.21
N PHE A 215 28.35 -50.79 13.66
CA PHE A 215 26.98 -50.78 14.20
C PHE A 215 25.87 -50.71 13.13
N GLN A 216 26.11 -50.11 11.96
CA GLN A 216 25.05 -49.89 10.94
C GLN A 216 24.73 -51.10 10.03
N LYS A 217 25.40 -52.26 10.17
CA LYS A 217 25.15 -53.44 9.33
C LYS A 217 24.89 -54.74 10.11
N LYS A 218 23.77 -54.79 10.84
CA LYS A 218 23.03 -56.04 11.11
C LYS A 218 21.58 -55.80 11.60
N SER A 219 20.77 -56.84 11.43
CA SER A 219 19.40 -57.04 11.95
C SER A 219 18.31 -56.01 11.61
N ALA A 220 17.44 -56.42 10.68
CA ALA A 220 15.99 -56.20 10.77
C ALA A 220 15.29 -57.58 10.58
N PRO A 221 14.02 -57.78 10.99
CA PRO A 221 13.28 -57.14 12.08
C PRO A 221 12.62 -58.18 13.04
N LYS A 222 12.30 -57.80 14.29
CA LYS A 222 11.26 -58.47 15.10
C LYS A 222 10.80 -57.64 16.30
N ARG A 223 9.53 -57.84 16.70
CA ARG A 223 8.77 -57.18 17.79
C ARG A 223 8.47 -55.67 17.63
N TYR A 224 7.47 -55.41 16.79
CA TYR A 224 6.76 -54.11 16.71
C TYR A 224 5.51 -54.15 17.61
N LYS A 225 5.67 -54.03 18.94
CA LYS A 225 4.52 -53.96 19.89
C LYS A 225 4.67 -52.98 21.06
N ASP A 226 5.88 -52.81 21.59
CA ASP A 226 6.03 -52.23 22.94
C ASP A 226 6.12 -50.68 22.95
N PHE A 227 6.32 -50.04 21.79
CA PHE A 227 6.42 -48.58 21.65
C PHE A 227 5.08 -47.83 21.48
N ALA A 228 3.95 -48.53 21.42
CA ALA A 228 2.65 -47.91 21.17
C ALA A 228 2.26 -46.77 22.14
N PRO A 229 2.52 -46.86 23.47
CA PRO A 229 2.17 -45.78 24.41
C PRO A 229 2.96 -44.49 24.17
N TYR A 230 4.26 -44.62 23.85
CA TYR A 230 5.17 -43.48 23.64
C TYR A 230 4.75 -42.64 22.42
N TRP A 231 4.45 -43.30 21.29
CA TRP A 231 3.96 -42.60 20.10
C TRP A 231 2.55 -42.03 20.30
N LEU A 232 1.70 -42.65 21.13
CA LEU A 232 0.39 -42.10 21.45
C LEU A 232 0.52 -40.78 22.22
N GLU A 233 1.34 -40.76 23.26
CA GLU A 233 1.60 -39.56 24.09
C GLU A 233 2.29 -38.45 23.29
N LEU A 234 3.32 -38.79 22.49
CA LEU A 234 3.99 -37.81 21.62
C LEU A 234 3.03 -37.24 20.55
N SER A 235 2.01 -37.99 20.14
CA SER A 235 0.94 -37.51 19.25
C SER A 235 -0.17 -36.74 19.98
N ARG A 236 -0.31 -36.92 21.29
CA ARG A 236 -1.23 -36.15 22.13
C ARG A 236 -0.65 -34.76 22.37
N GLN A 237 0.59 -34.69 22.85
CA GLN A 237 1.33 -33.44 23.05
C GLN A 237 1.45 -32.61 21.77
N ARG A 238 1.66 -33.26 20.60
CA ARG A 238 1.69 -32.55 19.31
C ARG A 238 0.33 -31.98 18.92
N ARG A 239 -0.77 -32.73 19.13
CA ARG A 239 -2.13 -32.23 18.90
C ARG A 239 -2.56 -31.16 19.89
N GLU A 240 -2.09 -31.21 21.13
CA GLU A 240 -2.33 -30.17 22.14
C GLU A 240 -1.57 -28.88 21.79
N ALA A 241 -0.34 -28.98 21.29
CA ALA A 241 0.41 -27.84 20.76
C ALA A 241 -0.20 -27.29 19.44
N GLU A 242 -0.64 -28.16 18.54
CA GLU A 242 -1.36 -27.77 17.31
C GLU A 242 -2.68 -27.07 17.65
N GLN A 243 -3.48 -27.59 18.59
CA GLN A 243 -4.72 -26.97 19.06
C GLN A 243 -4.50 -25.66 19.83
N GLN A 244 -3.42 -25.54 20.62
CA GLN A 244 -3.05 -24.27 21.24
C GLN A 244 -2.66 -23.22 20.18
N ARG A 245 -2.02 -23.64 19.08
CA ARG A 245 -1.70 -22.73 17.97
C ARG A 245 -2.93 -22.38 17.14
N GLU A 246 -3.79 -23.35 16.80
CA GLU A 246 -5.06 -23.11 16.12
C GLU A 246 -5.98 -22.21 16.94
N ALA A 247 -6.05 -22.37 18.27
CA ALA A 247 -6.81 -21.49 19.15
C ALA A 247 -6.23 -20.07 19.22
N GLY A 248 -4.89 -19.92 19.26
CA GLY A 248 -4.23 -18.62 19.18
C GLY A 248 -4.40 -17.94 17.82
N ASP A 249 -4.34 -18.71 16.73
CA ASP A 249 -4.58 -18.26 15.36
C ASP A 249 -6.07 -17.87 15.16
N GLU A 250 -7.04 -18.60 15.77
CA GLU A 250 -8.46 -18.24 15.78
C GLU A 250 -8.74 -17.00 16.65
N GLU A 251 -8.13 -16.88 17.83
CA GLU A 251 -8.30 -15.69 18.69
C GLU A 251 -7.72 -14.44 18.01
N LEU A 252 -6.52 -14.55 17.43
CA LEU A 252 -5.92 -13.49 16.63
C LEU A 252 -6.78 -13.12 15.41
N ALA A 253 -7.33 -14.12 14.70
CA ALA A 253 -8.24 -13.88 13.58
C ALA A 253 -9.55 -13.18 14.03
N ALA A 254 -10.08 -13.54 15.21
CA ALA A 254 -11.24 -12.88 15.79
C ALA A 254 -10.94 -11.42 16.19
N GLN A 255 -9.79 -11.15 16.82
CA GLN A 255 -9.35 -9.79 17.18
C GLN A 255 -9.08 -8.91 15.94
N ILE A 256 -8.45 -9.44 14.90
CA ILE A 256 -8.25 -8.75 13.62
C ILE A 256 -9.60 -8.48 12.94
N SER A 257 -10.54 -9.43 12.97
CA SER A 257 -11.89 -9.28 12.43
C SER A 257 -12.69 -8.20 13.16
N GLU A 258 -12.64 -8.17 14.51
CA GLU A 258 -13.27 -7.14 15.35
C GLU A 258 -12.73 -5.74 15.02
N THR A 259 -11.39 -5.58 14.98
CA THR A 259 -10.73 -4.30 14.68
C THR A 259 -11.06 -3.83 13.26
N THR A 260 -11.07 -4.76 12.29
CA THR A 260 -11.44 -4.46 10.89
C THR A 260 -12.92 -4.09 10.76
N ALA A 261 -13.82 -4.76 11.51
CA ALA A 261 -15.25 -4.44 11.52
C ALA A 261 -15.51 -3.05 12.14
N ALA A 262 -14.82 -2.70 13.23
CA ALA A 262 -14.89 -1.37 13.84
C ALA A 262 -14.48 -0.27 12.83
N LEU A 263 -13.35 -0.44 12.14
CA LEU A 263 -12.88 0.49 11.09
C LEU A 263 -13.82 0.56 9.87
N GLN A 264 -14.48 -0.55 9.51
CA GLN A 264 -15.51 -0.53 8.45
C GLN A 264 -16.83 0.13 8.91
N SER A 265 -17.18 0.07 10.20
CA SER A 265 -18.38 0.74 10.73
C SER A 265 -18.24 2.27 10.74
N PHE A 266 -17.05 2.79 11.04
CA PHE A 266 -16.73 4.23 10.94
C PHE A 266 -17.11 4.79 9.55
N TRP A 267 -16.63 4.14 8.48
CA TRP A 267 -16.91 4.57 7.11
C TRP A 267 -18.40 4.51 6.72
N ASN A 268 -19.25 3.76 7.43
CA ASN A 268 -20.69 3.75 7.16
C ASN A 268 -21.47 4.80 8.00
N GLU A 269 -20.79 5.60 8.83
CA GLU A 269 -21.37 6.54 9.81
C GLU A 269 -22.33 5.88 10.83
N GLU A 270 -22.14 4.59 11.11
CA GLU A 270 -23.02 3.81 12.00
C GLU A 270 -22.58 3.90 13.47
N GLY A 271 -23.09 4.89 14.21
CA GLY A 271 -22.91 4.97 15.67
C GLY A 271 -23.49 6.21 16.33
N THR A 272 -23.71 6.15 17.65
CA THR A 272 -23.99 7.35 18.48
C THR A 272 -22.68 7.98 18.96
N ARG A 273 -22.70 9.28 19.28
CA ARG A 273 -21.55 10.01 19.84
C ARG A 273 -20.91 9.25 21.01
N ASP A 274 -21.74 8.85 21.97
CA ASP A 274 -21.28 8.24 23.22
C ASP A 274 -20.80 6.78 23.00
N GLY A 275 -21.42 6.05 22.07
CA GLY A 275 -20.95 4.72 21.65
C GLY A 275 -19.59 4.77 20.95
N ILE A 276 -19.35 5.78 20.11
CA ILE A 276 -18.08 6.00 19.43
C ILE A 276 -16.98 6.42 20.42
N ARG A 277 -17.30 7.29 21.40
CA ARG A 277 -16.37 7.63 22.49
C ARG A 277 -16.07 6.42 23.38
N LEU A 278 -17.04 5.56 23.67
CA LEU A 278 -16.83 4.33 24.43
C LEU A 278 -15.94 3.33 23.69
N ALA A 279 -16.17 3.12 22.39
CA ALA A 279 -15.33 2.26 21.56
C ALA A 279 -13.89 2.79 21.48
N GLN A 280 -13.71 4.10 21.30
CA GLN A 280 -12.39 4.72 21.34
C GLN A 280 -11.72 4.57 22.71
N ALA A 281 -12.43 4.80 23.81
CA ALA A 281 -11.90 4.65 25.17
C ALA A 281 -11.43 3.21 25.45
N GLN A 282 -12.23 2.22 25.05
CA GLN A 282 -11.86 0.80 25.14
C GLN A 282 -10.64 0.47 24.29
N THR A 283 -10.57 1.00 23.06
CA THR A 283 -9.48 0.80 22.11
C THR A 283 -8.16 1.39 22.65
N MET A 284 -8.16 2.66 23.06
CA MET A 284 -6.99 3.32 23.66
C MET A 284 -6.49 2.56 24.90
N LYS A 285 -7.42 2.09 25.75
CA LYS A 285 -7.11 1.32 26.96
C LYS A 285 -6.51 -0.07 26.69
N ARG A 286 -6.81 -0.71 25.55
CA ARG A 286 -6.22 -2.01 25.16
C ARG A 286 -4.74 -1.88 24.80
N TYR A 287 -4.30 -0.73 24.27
CA TYR A 287 -2.93 -0.55 23.78
C TYR A 287 -1.95 -0.10 24.87
N MET A 288 -2.45 0.60 25.89
CA MET A 288 -1.68 1.07 27.03
C MET A 288 -1.07 -0.09 27.82
N ASP A 289 0.13 0.14 28.37
CA ASP A 289 0.68 -0.67 29.46
C ASP A 289 0.76 0.17 30.74
N THR A 290 -0.26 0.05 31.59
CA THR A 290 -0.36 0.82 32.84
C THR A 290 0.54 0.27 33.97
N SER A 291 1.44 -0.68 33.67
CA SER A 291 2.53 -1.07 34.58
C SER A 291 3.78 -0.22 34.40
N VAL A 292 3.88 0.53 33.29
CA VAL A 292 4.98 1.45 32.99
C VAL A 292 4.61 2.86 33.44
N ASP A 293 5.55 3.57 34.06
CA ASP A 293 5.38 4.99 34.39
C ASP A 293 5.44 5.85 33.11
N PRO A 294 4.42 6.69 32.82
CA PRO A 294 4.43 7.60 31.68
C PRO A 294 5.62 8.58 31.66
N CYS A 295 6.27 8.83 32.81
CA CYS A 295 7.43 9.70 32.93
C CYS A 295 8.78 8.98 32.72
N GLU A 296 8.79 7.64 32.65
CA GLU A 296 9.98 6.82 32.37
C GLU A 296 10.04 6.39 30.90
N ASP A 297 8.95 5.84 30.34
CA ASP A 297 8.84 5.52 28.91
C ASP A 297 7.39 5.68 28.43
N PHE A 298 7.06 6.89 27.97
CA PHE A 298 5.70 7.18 27.51
C PHE A 298 5.28 6.34 26.30
N TYR A 299 6.24 5.88 25.48
CA TYR A 299 5.90 5.02 24.34
C TYR A 299 5.43 3.65 24.81
N LYS A 300 6.12 3.04 25.78
CA LYS A 300 5.67 1.79 26.40
C LYS A 300 4.38 1.98 27.20
N PHE A 301 4.22 3.09 27.93
CA PHE A 301 2.94 3.40 28.60
C PHE A 301 1.76 3.50 27.61
N ALA A 302 1.96 4.15 26.46
CA ALA A 302 0.89 4.36 25.46
C ALA A 302 0.64 3.14 24.54
N CYS A 303 1.69 2.38 24.20
CA CYS A 303 1.69 1.36 23.14
C CYS A 303 2.22 -0.02 23.57
N GLY A 304 2.56 -0.25 24.84
CA GLY A 304 3.25 -1.48 25.30
C GLY A 304 2.48 -2.78 25.10
N ASN A 305 1.17 -2.73 24.82
CA ASN A 305 0.36 -3.88 24.42
C ASN A 305 0.00 -3.90 22.92
N TRP A 306 0.35 -2.87 22.14
CA TRP A 306 0.04 -2.79 20.70
C TRP A 306 0.63 -3.95 19.89
N GLU A 307 1.93 -4.24 20.03
CA GLU A 307 2.60 -5.30 19.24
C GLU A 307 2.04 -6.69 19.55
N LYS A 308 1.64 -6.92 20.81
CA LYS A 308 1.00 -8.17 21.25
C LYS A 308 -0.38 -8.37 20.60
N LEU A 309 -1.11 -7.28 20.37
CA LEU A 309 -2.44 -7.25 19.75
C LEU A 309 -2.39 -7.19 18.21
N HIS A 310 -1.27 -6.73 17.64
CA HIS A 310 -1.08 -6.52 16.21
C HIS A 310 0.27 -7.09 15.73
N PRO A 311 0.47 -8.41 15.78
CA PRO A 311 1.67 -9.05 15.23
C PRO A 311 1.85 -8.70 13.75
N ILE A 312 3.08 -8.42 13.34
CA ILE A 312 3.40 -7.93 11.99
C ILE A 312 2.93 -8.95 10.94
N PRO A 313 1.96 -8.60 10.05
CA PRO A 313 1.47 -9.53 9.04
C PRO A 313 2.61 -10.05 8.15
N LYS A 314 2.49 -11.28 7.70
CA LYS A 314 3.52 -11.93 6.89
C LYS A 314 3.82 -11.23 5.58
N ASP A 315 2.82 -10.55 4.99
CA ASP A 315 2.99 -9.73 3.79
C ASP A 315 3.47 -8.29 4.08
N LYS A 316 3.96 -8.02 5.29
CA LYS A 316 4.47 -6.72 5.73
C LYS A 316 5.90 -6.78 6.28
N ALA A 317 6.60 -5.66 6.10
CA ALA A 317 7.90 -5.35 6.71
C ALA A 317 7.78 -4.79 8.13
N GLY A 318 6.58 -4.30 8.48
CA GLY A 318 6.22 -3.71 9.77
C GLY A 318 4.73 -3.38 9.78
N PHE A 319 4.18 -3.16 10.97
CA PHE A 319 2.76 -2.85 11.14
C PHE A 319 2.59 -1.79 12.24
N ASP A 320 2.15 -0.61 11.81
CA ASP A 320 1.90 0.56 12.63
C ASP A 320 0.48 1.09 12.39
N THR A 321 0.07 2.10 13.17
CA THR A 321 -1.24 2.75 13.02
C THR A 321 -1.48 3.25 11.58
N PHE A 322 -0.46 3.68 10.83
CA PHE A 322 -0.64 4.12 9.44
C PHE A 322 -0.86 2.93 8.48
N GLU A 323 -0.13 1.81 8.65
CA GLU A 323 -0.34 0.58 7.87
C GLU A 323 -1.72 -0.05 8.14
N MET A 324 -2.20 -0.02 9.39
CA MET A 324 -3.57 -0.46 9.72
C MET A 324 -4.63 0.34 8.93
N LEU A 325 -4.48 1.66 8.86
CA LEU A 325 -5.41 2.51 8.12
C LEU A 325 -5.26 2.37 6.59
N ARG A 326 -4.07 2.05 6.08
CA ARG A 326 -3.86 1.73 4.66
C ARG A 326 -4.55 0.42 4.27
N GLU A 327 -4.44 -0.63 5.09
CA GLU A 327 -5.16 -1.89 4.88
C GLU A 327 -6.70 -1.70 4.93
N SER A 328 -7.19 -0.92 5.92
CA SER A 328 -8.60 -0.54 6.01
C SER A 328 -9.08 0.21 4.75
N LEU A 329 -8.31 1.20 4.31
CA LEU A 329 -8.61 1.98 3.11
C LEU A 329 -8.58 1.10 1.84
N ASP A 330 -7.60 0.22 1.68
CA ASP A 330 -7.50 -0.68 0.52
C ASP A 330 -8.71 -1.63 0.42
N LEU A 331 -9.26 -2.10 1.55
CA LEU A 331 -10.53 -2.84 1.59
C LEU A 331 -11.72 -1.98 1.14
N VAL A 332 -11.78 -0.71 1.53
CA VAL A 332 -12.82 0.24 1.08
C VAL A 332 -12.70 0.51 -0.43
N LEU A 333 -11.49 0.76 -0.94
CA LEU A 333 -11.23 1.00 -2.35
C LEU A 333 -11.53 -0.23 -3.21
N ARG A 334 -11.19 -1.43 -2.74
CA ARG A 334 -11.57 -2.71 -3.37
C ARG A 334 -13.08 -2.83 -3.51
N ASN A 335 -13.82 -2.55 -2.42
CA ASN A 335 -15.27 -2.57 -2.44
C ASN A 335 -15.87 -1.57 -3.45
N LEU A 336 -15.25 -0.42 -3.69
CA LEU A 336 -15.69 0.55 -4.70
C LEU A 336 -15.39 0.08 -6.13
N LEU A 337 -14.20 -0.51 -6.36
CA LEU A 337 -13.74 -0.95 -7.68
C LEU A 337 -14.41 -2.25 -8.16
N GLU A 338 -14.73 -3.18 -7.26
CA GLU A 338 -15.41 -4.44 -7.59
C GLU A 338 -16.90 -4.25 -7.87
N LYS A 339 -17.59 -3.35 -7.14
CA LYS A 339 -19.02 -3.05 -7.32
C LYS A 339 -19.33 -2.70 -8.79
N SER A 340 -20.26 -3.47 -9.37
CA SER A 340 -20.84 -3.17 -10.69
C SER A 340 -21.46 -1.79 -10.70
N THR A 341 -21.09 -0.96 -11.66
CA THR A 341 -21.75 0.33 -11.92
C THR A 341 -23.23 0.05 -12.25
N PRO A 342 -24.19 0.71 -11.56
CA PRO A 342 -25.56 0.77 -12.06
C PRO A 342 -25.56 1.39 -13.47
N PRO A 343 -26.52 1.03 -14.35
CA PRO A 343 -26.73 1.81 -15.57
C PRO A 343 -27.01 3.26 -15.19
N ALA A 344 -26.42 4.21 -15.93
CA ALA A 344 -26.49 5.62 -15.59
C ALA A 344 -27.95 6.09 -15.58
N ILE A 345 -28.40 6.68 -14.46
CA ILE A 345 -29.72 7.29 -14.37
C ILE A 345 -29.69 8.54 -15.25
N VAL A 346 -30.39 8.48 -16.39
CA VAL A 346 -30.58 9.63 -17.28
C VAL A 346 -31.28 10.75 -16.48
N PRO A 347 -30.75 11.99 -16.47
CA PRO A 347 -31.44 13.11 -15.85
C PRO A 347 -32.79 13.33 -16.53
N GLU A 348 -33.88 13.23 -15.77
CA GLU A 348 -35.22 13.48 -16.29
C GLU A 348 -35.40 14.99 -16.54
N GLU A 349 -35.56 15.37 -17.81
CA GLU A 349 -35.64 16.76 -18.25
C GLU A 349 -36.87 17.46 -17.66
N ARG A 350 -36.67 18.23 -16.60
CA ARG A 350 -37.71 19.11 -16.05
C ARG A 350 -37.99 20.25 -17.03
N ASN A 351 -39.04 20.06 -17.84
CA ASN A 351 -39.60 21.08 -18.72
C ASN A 351 -39.89 22.39 -17.96
N ILE A 352 -39.05 23.40 -18.16
CA ILE A 352 -39.32 24.77 -17.72
C ILE A 352 -40.16 25.46 -18.80
N GLN A 353 -41.49 25.45 -18.63
CA GLN A 353 -42.38 26.34 -19.38
C GLN A 353 -43.08 27.33 -18.45
N VAL A 354 -42.52 28.54 -18.44
CA VAL A 354 -43.20 29.84 -18.32
C VAL A 354 -44.35 29.95 -17.30
N ARG A 355 -44.05 30.61 -16.18
CA ARG A 355 -44.99 31.60 -15.60
C ARG A 355 -44.25 32.74 -14.89
N ASN A 356 -44.26 33.90 -15.52
CA ASN A 356 -43.77 35.16 -14.93
C ASN A 356 -44.84 35.76 -14.00
N ASN A 357 -44.37 36.62 -13.07
CA ASN A 357 -45.15 37.46 -12.15
C ASN A 357 -45.83 36.64 -11.01
N LEU A 358 -45.83 37.08 -9.75
CA LEU A 358 -45.89 38.46 -9.23
C LEU A 358 -44.86 38.79 -8.12
N LYS A 359 -44.99 40.02 -7.58
CA LYS A 359 -44.09 40.71 -6.64
C LYS A 359 -44.14 40.18 -5.19
N LEU A 360 -43.15 40.63 -4.39
CA LEU A 360 -43.16 40.60 -2.93
C LEU A 360 -44.42 41.27 -2.34
N ASN A 361 -44.77 40.86 -1.11
CA ASN A 361 -44.97 41.78 0.00
C ASN A 361 -44.73 41.05 1.34
N GLU A 362 -44.36 41.79 2.37
CA GLU A 362 -44.10 41.29 3.74
C GLU A 362 -45.39 41.28 4.57
N GLN A 363 -45.45 40.44 5.62
CA GLN A 363 -45.85 40.84 6.99
C GLN A 363 -46.02 39.63 7.96
N GLY A 364 -45.35 39.70 9.12
CA GLY A 364 -46.01 39.43 10.42
C GLY A 364 -45.91 38.05 11.10
N MET A 365 -45.34 38.08 12.31
CA MET A 365 -45.86 37.46 13.56
C MET A 365 -45.46 36.01 13.94
N GLU A 366 -44.62 35.93 14.98
CA GLU A 366 -44.49 34.84 15.98
C GLU A 366 -45.39 35.13 17.21
N PRO A 367 -45.49 34.28 18.27
CA PRO A 367 -45.15 32.85 18.43
C PRO A 367 -46.33 32.01 19.01
N GLU A 368 -46.10 30.71 19.34
CA GLU A 368 -46.33 30.08 20.68
C GLU A 368 -46.77 28.59 20.71
N THR A 369 -46.12 27.84 21.62
CA THR A 369 -46.56 26.65 22.39
C THR A 369 -46.98 25.30 21.73
N GLU A 370 -46.34 24.24 22.25
CA GLU A 370 -46.86 22.91 22.69
C GLU A 370 -48.02 22.23 21.91
N THR A 371 -47.91 20.95 21.52
CA THR A 371 -47.88 19.84 22.50
C THR A 371 -47.40 18.52 21.87
N ASP A 372 -46.65 17.72 22.62
CA ASP A 372 -46.23 16.38 22.21
C ASP A 372 -47.26 15.32 22.64
N GLN A 373 -47.90 14.67 21.65
CA GLN A 373 -48.71 13.45 21.81
C GLN A 373 -49.29 12.89 20.49
N ALA A 374 -49.36 13.69 19.42
CA ALA A 374 -50.00 13.28 18.16
C ALA A 374 -49.23 12.21 17.36
N ALA A 375 -47.90 12.14 17.51
CA ALA A 375 -47.04 11.32 16.66
C ALA A 375 -47.25 9.81 16.83
N GLU A 376 -47.40 9.31 18.07
CA GLU A 376 -47.41 7.87 18.33
C GLU A 376 -48.67 7.18 17.81
N LEU A 377 -49.81 7.89 17.80
CA LEU A 377 -51.09 7.35 17.34
C LEU A 377 -51.12 7.14 15.81
N VAL A 378 -50.38 7.95 15.05
CA VAL A 378 -50.23 7.83 13.59
C VAL A 378 -49.36 6.62 13.25
N ALA A 379 -48.22 6.43 13.94
CA ALA A 379 -47.34 5.28 13.75
C ALA A 379 -48.05 3.93 14.00
N LYS A 380 -48.88 3.85 15.06
CA LYS A 380 -49.70 2.68 15.40
C LYS A 380 -50.89 2.42 14.47
N ARG A 381 -51.21 3.34 13.54
CA ARG A 381 -52.17 3.11 12.42
C ARG A 381 -51.47 2.66 11.14
N LEU A 382 -50.36 3.28 10.74
CA LEU A 382 -49.68 2.96 9.47
C LEU A 382 -49.21 1.49 9.41
N ARG A 383 -48.58 0.99 10.49
CA ARG A 383 -48.06 -0.39 10.54
C ARG A 383 -49.13 -1.49 10.42
N ARG A 384 -50.42 -1.18 10.64
CA ARG A 384 -51.53 -2.15 10.50
C ARG A 384 -52.16 -2.20 9.10
N HIS A 385 -51.92 -1.21 8.23
CA HIS A 385 -52.55 -1.17 6.91
C HIS A 385 -51.74 -1.89 5.81
N ILE A 386 -50.42 -2.01 5.97
CA ILE A 386 -49.52 -2.60 4.96
C ILE A 386 -49.61 -4.14 4.91
N VAL A 387 -49.95 -4.80 6.03
CA VAL A 387 -49.94 -6.27 6.14
C VAL A 387 -51.13 -6.95 5.44
N SER A 388 -52.28 -6.28 5.31
CA SER A 388 -53.56 -6.93 4.95
C SER A 388 -53.86 -7.05 3.44
N ARG A 389 -53.06 -6.45 2.55
CA ARG A 389 -53.36 -6.40 1.09
C ARG A 389 -52.34 -7.08 0.16
N ARG A 390 -51.43 -7.90 0.70
CA ARG A 390 -50.37 -8.60 -0.05
C ARG A 390 -50.87 -9.52 -1.19
N HIS A 391 -52.14 -9.95 -1.17
CA HIS A 391 -52.76 -10.73 -2.24
C HIS A 391 -53.35 -9.92 -3.41
N LEU A 392 -53.54 -8.60 -3.28
CA LEU A 392 -54.08 -7.80 -4.38
C LEU A 392 -53.00 -7.50 -5.43
N LEU A 393 -51.76 -7.25 -4.99
CA LEU A 393 -50.61 -6.95 -5.85
C LEU A 393 -50.27 -8.11 -6.81
N ASN A 394 -50.28 -9.34 -6.31
CA ASN A 394 -50.03 -10.55 -7.12
C ASN A 394 -51.12 -10.81 -8.19
N ARG A 395 -52.33 -10.26 -8.05
CA ARG A 395 -53.38 -10.34 -9.09
C ARG A 395 -53.17 -9.34 -10.23
N ILE A 396 -52.47 -8.23 -9.97
CA ILE A 396 -52.18 -7.20 -10.99
C ILE A 396 -51.03 -7.68 -11.90
N LEU A 397 -49.93 -8.15 -11.32
CA LEU A 397 -48.76 -8.67 -12.06
C LEU A 397 -49.09 -9.87 -12.97
N MET A 398 -50.07 -10.70 -12.58
CA MET A 398 -50.54 -11.82 -13.42
C MET A 398 -51.44 -11.41 -14.59
N ARG A 399 -51.98 -10.18 -14.62
CA ARG A 399 -52.84 -9.70 -15.71
C ARG A 399 -52.05 -9.05 -16.86
N TYR A 400 -50.94 -8.40 -16.55
CA TYR A 400 -50.09 -7.70 -17.55
C TYR A 400 -49.39 -8.67 -18.52
N LYS A 401 -49.33 -9.98 -18.21
CA LYS A 401 -48.62 -11.00 -19.01
C LYS A 401 -49.53 -11.78 -19.99
N ARG A 402 -50.72 -11.25 -20.33
CA ARG A 402 -51.69 -11.87 -21.27
C ARG A 402 -52.28 -10.94 -22.35
N PHE A 403 -52.04 -9.64 -22.27
CA PHE A 403 -52.17 -8.69 -23.39
C PHE A 403 -50.75 -8.12 -23.61
N THR A 404 -50.16 -8.08 -24.80
CA THR A 404 -50.74 -8.18 -26.16
C THR A 404 -49.93 -9.11 -27.06
N ASN A 405 -50.59 -9.93 -27.89
CA ASN A 405 -49.92 -10.64 -29.01
C ASN A 405 -50.90 -11.05 -30.14
N SER A 406 -51.41 -10.08 -30.91
CA SER A 406 -52.17 -10.39 -32.15
C SER A 406 -52.34 -9.22 -33.15
N THR A 407 -51.64 -9.32 -34.29
CA THR A 407 -52.14 -9.09 -35.67
C THR A 407 -52.65 -7.73 -36.21
N LYS A 408 -51.85 -7.21 -37.18
CA LYS A 408 -52.18 -6.96 -38.62
C LYS A 408 -52.91 -5.67 -39.09
N ARG A 409 -52.37 -5.16 -40.23
CA ARG A 409 -53.05 -4.49 -41.40
C ARG A 409 -53.52 -3.03 -41.23
N LYS A 410 -53.51 -2.15 -42.26
CA LYS A 410 -52.88 -2.10 -43.63
C LYS A 410 -53.09 -0.68 -44.24
N ARG A 411 -52.41 -0.36 -45.37
CA ARG A 411 -52.72 0.71 -46.39
C ARG A 411 -52.43 2.18 -46.00
N LEU A 412 -52.18 3.13 -46.92
CA LEU A 412 -51.64 3.16 -48.32
C LEU A 412 -51.39 4.64 -48.75
N ILE A 413 -50.89 4.89 -49.97
CA ILE A 413 -50.74 6.20 -50.69
C ILE A 413 -49.46 6.99 -50.29
N ASP A 414 -48.41 7.30 -51.10
CA ASP A 414 -48.13 7.40 -52.57
C ASP A 414 -48.26 8.87 -53.13
N PRO A 415 -47.56 9.33 -54.20
CA PRO A 415 -46.08 9.32 -54.42
C PRO A 415 -45.47 10.58 -55.13
N THR A 416 -44.19 10.47 -55.54
CA THR A 416 -43.44 11.26 -56.58
C THR A 416 -42.95 12.69 -56.19
N ARG A 417 -41.95 13.30 -56.86
CA ARG A 417 -41.35 13.02 -58.20
C ARG A 417 -39.89 13.51 -58.40
N GLU A 418 -38.98 12.63 -58.89
CA GLU A 418 -37.77 12.91 -59.72
C GLU A 418 -36.68 13.90 -59.17
N LYS A 419 -35.44 14.08 -59.67
CA LYS A 419 -34.50 13.56 -60.73
C LYS A 419 -33.10 14.13 -60.36
N THR A 420 -31.88 13.65 -60.68
CA THR A 420 -31.26 12.42 -61.29
C THR A 420 -29.74 12.46 -60.88
N LYS A 421 -28.71 11.77 -61.41
CA LYS A 421 -28.50 10.93 -62.61
C LYS A 421 -27.45 9.80 -62.36
N GLU A 422 -26.54 9.56 -63.31
CA GLU A 422 -25.49 8.51 -63.40
C GLU A 422 -24.08 9.09 -63.13
N GLU A 423 -22.98 8.33 -62.94
CA GLU A 423 -22.74 6.86 -62.85
C GLU A 423 -21.60 6.57 -61.81
N VAL A 424 -20.76 5.50 -61.76
CA VAL A 424 -20.31 4.45 -62.71
C VAL A 424 -20.47 3.02 -62.18
N ALA A 425 -20.70 2.11 -63.12
CA ALA A 425 -20.71 0.64 -63.13
C ALA A 425 -19.57 -0.11 -62.38
N ALA A 426 -19.67 -1.44 -62.14
CA ALA A 426 -20.65 -2.41 -62.62
C ALA A 426 -20.88 -3.63 -61.67
N ALA A 427 -22.12 -4.13 -61.66
CA ALA A 427 -22.54 -5.57 -61.78
C ALA A 427 -21.91 -6.68 -60.87
N LEU A 428 -22.64 -7.68 -60.34
CA LEU A 428 -24.07 -8.09 -60.43
C LEU A 428 -24.37 -9.15 -59.30
N PRO A 429 -25.59 -9.72 -59.19
CA PRO A 429 -26.63 -9.38 -58.20
C PRO A 429 -26.67 -10.26 -56.91
N ALA A 430 -27.46 -9.82 -55.93
CA ALA A 430 -27.71 -10.54 -54.67
C ALA A 430 -28.96 -11.44 -54.68
N PRO A 431 -29.01 -12.49 -53.84
CA PRO A 431 -30.27 -13.09 -53.39
C PRO A 431 -30.47 -13.08 -51.86
N ASN A 432 -31.68 -12.68 -51.44
CA ASN A 432 -32.36 -12.95 -50.16
C ASN A 432 -31.72 -12.49 -48.83
N ALA A 433 -32.48 -11.66 -48.11
CA ALA A 433 -32.28 -11.40 -46.69
C ALA A 433 -32.84 -12.52 -45.79
N LYS A 434 -32.07 -12.91 -44.76
CA LYS A 434 -32.52 -13.42 -43.45
C LYS A 434 -31.34 -13.53 -42.47
N ASP A 435 -31.64 -13.49 -41.18
CA ASP A 435 -30.73 -13.71 -40.04
C ASP A 435 -29.38 -12.96 -39.99
N LYS A 436 -29.40 -11.78 -39.34
CA LYS A 436 -28.84 -11.63 -37.97
C LYS A 436 -28.94 -10.19 -37.46
N GLN A 437 -30.04 -9.88 -36.78
CA GLN A 437 -30.11 -8.67 -35.96
C GLN A 437 -29.44 -8.96 -34.60
N ARG A 438 -28.15 -8.66 -34.49
CA ARG A 438 -27.41 -8.60 -33.21
C ARG A 438 -27.30 -7.14 -32.77
N HIS A 439 -27.27 -6.96 -31.45
CA HIS A 439 -27.24 -5.67 -30.73
C HIS A 439 -26.56 -4.52 -31.47
N VAL A 440 -27.37 -3.54 -31.90
CA VAL A 440 -26.90 -2.16 -31.99
C VAL A 440 -26.97 -1.60 -30.57
N VAL A 441 -25.82 -1.47 -29.93
CA VAL A 441 -25.66 -0.59 -28.76
C VAL A 441 -25.60 0.84 -29.31
N ASP A 442 -26.21 1.81 -28.62
CA ASP A 442 -26.15 3.20 -29.06
C ASP A 442 -24.70 3.69 -29.01
N ALA A 443 -24.21 4.21 -30.14
CA ALA A 443 -22.86 4.78 -30.24
C ALA A 443 -22.68 5.98 -29.29
N SER A 444 -23.75 6.72 -28.97
CA SER A 444 -23.75 7.80 -27.99
C SER A 444 -23.47 7.29 -26.57
N GLU A 445 -24.11 6.18 -26.18
CA GLU A 445 -23.91 5.54 -24.88
C GLU A 445 -22.54 4.82 -24.80
N TYR A 446 -22.09 4.22 -25.89
CA TYR A 446 -20.77 3.61 -26.01
C TYR A 446 -19.63 4.63 -25.94
N LEU A 447 -19.79 5.81 -26.55
CA LEU A 447 -18.84 6.91 -26.41
C LEU A 447 -18.82 7.45 -24.98
N LYS A 448 -19.98 7.75 -24.38
CA LYS A 448 -20.07 8.22 -22.99
C LYS A 448 -19.39 7.25 -22.01
N THR A 449 -19.58 5.95 -22.19
CA THR A 449 -18.93 4.95 -21.33
C THR A 449 -17.43 4.81 -21.57
N ARG A 450 -16.90 5.01 -22.80
CA ARG A 450 -15.44 4.99 -23.03
C ARG A 450 -14.71 6.17 -22.38
N HIS A 451 -15.36 7.33 -22.25
CA HIS A 451 -14.74 8.51 -21.63
C HIS A 451 -14.82 8.54 -20.09
N ASP A 452 -15.62 7.67 -19.46
CA ASP A 452 -15.83 7.68 -18.00
C ASP A 452 -14.59 7.25 -17.19
N ALA A 453 -14.07 8.17 -16.38
CA ALA A 453 -12.86 7.99 -15.59
C ALA A 453 -13.01 6.94 -14.47
N GLN A 454 -14.18 6.84 -13.84
CA GLN A 454 -14.44 5.85 -12.80
C GLN A 454 -14.49 4.44 -13.40
N LEU A 455 -15.09 4.28 -14.58
CA LEU A 455 -15.11 3.03 -15.33
C LEU A 455 -13.70 2.64 -15.81
N LYS A 456 -12.89 3.59 -16.30
CA LYS A 456 -11.47 3.34 -16.64
C LYS A 456 -10.70 2.80 -15.43
N ALA A 457 -10.84 3.40 -14.24
CA ALA A 457 -10.21 2.90 -13.02
C ALA A 457 -10.69 1.47 -12.66
N LYS A 458 -11.99 1.19 -12.78
CA LYS A 458 -12.55 -0.16 -12.59
C LYS A 458 -12.04 -1.18 -13.62
N GLN A 459 -11.87 -0.78 -14.87
CA GLN A 459 -11.32 -1.64 -15.93
C GLN A 459 -9.83 -1.92 -15.71
N LEU A 460 -9.05 -0.93 -15.25
CA LEU A 460 -7.65 -1.12 -14.88
C LEU A 460 -7.52 -2.14 -13.74
N TYR A 461 -8.30 -1.99 -12.66
CA TYR A 461 -8.35 -2.96 -11.55
C TYR A 461 -8.72 -4.38 -12.04
N ARG A 462 -9.79 -4.49 -12.85
CA ARG A 462 -10.24 -5.79 -13.41
C ARG A 462 -9.20 -6.44 -14.31
N SER A 463 -8.45 -5.66 -15.09
CA SER A 463 -7.36 -6.17 -15.92
C SER A 463 -6.19 -6.68 -15.06
N CYS A 464 -5.89 -5.98 -13.95
CA CYS A 464 -4.82 -6.33 -13.02
C CYS A 464 -5.09 -7.60 -12.21
N VAL A 465 -6.31 -7.76 -11.67
CA VAL A 465 -6.61 -8.83 -10.71
C VAL A 465 -6.83 -10.21 -11.36
N ASN A 466 -6.92 -10.26 -12.70
CA ASN A 466 -7.25 -11.46 -13.45
C ASN A 466 -6.01 -12.34 -13.77
N SER A 467 -5.44 -13.02 -12.76
CA SER A 467 -4.30 -13.93 -12.96
C SER A 467 -4.53 -14.99 -14.05
N GLN A 468 -5.77 -15.47 -14.26
CA GLN A 468 -6.04 -16.45 -15.33
C GLN A 468 -5.80 -15.88 -16.72
N LEU A 469 -6.18 -14.63 -16.97
CA LEU A 469 -5.90 -13.96 -18.24
C LEU A 469 -4.41 -13.65 -18.38
N LEU A 470 -3.78 -13.16 -17.31
CA LEU A 470 -2.37 -12.78 -17.34
C LEU A 470 -1.47 -14.00 -17.56
N ALA A 471 -1.74 -15.13 -16.90
CA ALA A 471 -1.04 -16.40 -17.15
C ALA A 471 -1.21 -16.94 -18.58
N ARG A 472 -2.36 -16.68 -19.23
CA ARG A 472 -2.56 -17.02 -20.66
C ARG A 472 -1.81 -16.09 -21.61
N ARG A 473 -1.56 -14.84 -21.21
CA ARG A 473 -0.79 -13.87 -21.99
C ARG A 473 0.72 -14.04 -21.80
N GLY A 474 1.14 -14.51 -20.63
CA GLY A 474 2.53 -14.78 -20.33
C GLY A 474 3.44 -13.56 -20.42
N LEU A 475 4.67 -13.79 -20.87
CA LEU A 475 5.68 -12.76 -21.08
C LEU A 475 5.59 -12.06 -22.43
N GLU A 476 4.76 -12.53 -23.36
CA GLU A 476 4.59 -11.99 -24.71
C GLU A 476 4.44 -10.44 -24.73
N PRO A 477 3.67 -9.77 -23.85
CA PRO A 477 3.58 -8.31 -23.85
C PRO A 477 4.91 -7.62 -23.48
N LEU A 478 5.71 -8.26 -22.62
CA LEU A 478 7.00 -7.77 -22.14
C LEU A 478 8.13 -8.04 -23.15
N HIS A 479 8.17 -9.23 -23.75
CA HIS A 479 9.11 -9.54 -24.84
C HIS A 479 8.89 -8.65 -26.07
N ASN A 480 7.65 -8.28 -26.38
CA ASN A 480 7.36 -7.34 -27.46
C ASN A 480 7.96 -5.95 -27.20
N ILE A 481 7.68 -5.32 -26.05
CA ILE A 481 8.25 -3.99 -25.77
C ILE A 481 9.78 -4.03 -25.60
N ILE A 482 10.38 -5.12 -25.11
CA ILE A 482 11.84 -5.30 -25.10
C ILE A 482 12.41 -5.27 -26.53
N ARG A 483 11.78 -5.98 -27.47
CA ARG A 483 12.17 -5.97 -28.89
C ARG A 483 12.02 -4.58 -29.51
N ASP A 484 10.91 -3.89 -29.24
CA ASP A 484 10.65 -2.53 -29.75
C ASP A 484 11.66 -1.49 -29.19
N LEU A 485 12.27 -1.77 -28.04
CA LEU A 485 13.33 -0.97 -27.40
C LEU A 485 14.76 -1.35 -27.84
N GLY A 486 14.93 -2.20 -28.86
CA GLY A 486 16.25 -2.62 -29.36
C GLY A 486 16.80 -3.93 -28.79
N GLY A 487 15.96 -4.71 -28.09
CA GLY A 487 16.31 -6.01 -27.51
C GLY A 487 17.04 -5.92 -26.17
N TRP A 488 17.24 -7.08 -25.54
CA TRP A 488 17.99 -7.22 -24.29
C TRP A 488 19.13 -8.24 -24.51
N PRO A 489 20.41 -7.83 -24.54
CA PRO A 489 21.49 -8.71 -24.95
C PRO A 489 21.61 -10.05 -24.21
N VAL A 490 21.21 -10.13 -22.93
CA VAL A 490 21.18 -11.40 -22.16
C VAL A 490 20.15 -12.43 -22.68
N LEU A 491 19.14 -11.97 -23.43
CA LEU A 491 18.13 -12.82 -24.09
C LEU A 491 18.46 -13.11 -25.56
N ASP A 492 19.45 -12.43 -26.13
CA ASP A 492 19.81 -12.53 -27.55
C ASP A 492 21.33 -12.54 -27.77
N GLN A 493 21.86 -13.72 -28.10
CA GLN A 493 23.27 -13.92 -28.43
C GLN A 493 23.67 -13.34 -29.81
N GLN A 494 22.71 -12.91 -30.63
CA GLN A 494 22.94 -12.21 -31.90
C GLN A 494 22.80 -10.67 -31.76
N TRP A 495 22.55 -10.16 -30.55
CA TRP A 495 22.46 -8.73 -30.29
C TRP A 495 23.78 -8.02 -30.64
N SER A 496 23.66 -6.93 -31.41
CA SER A 496 24.79 -6.15 -31.93
C SER A 496 24.77 -4.71 -31.40
N ASP A 497 25.93 -4.24 -30.96
CA ASP A 497 26.20 -2.89 -30.50
C ASP A 497 26.10 -1.83 -31.62
N THR A 498 26.26 -2.24 -32.88
CA THR A 498 26.25 -1.36 -34.07
C THR A 498 25.04 -0.42 -34.20
N ASN A 499 23.90 -0.76 -33.59
CA ASN A 499 22.69 0.07 -33.57
C ASN A 499 22.34 0.59 -32.16
N PHE A 500 23.18 0.34 -31.16
CA PHE A 500 22.91 0.71 -29.77
C PHE A 500 23.28 2.17 -29.50
N ASN A 501 22.27 2.99 -29.19
CA ASN A 501 22.46 4.35 -28.72
C ASN A 501 21.81 4.50 -27.34
N TRP A 502 22.65 4.54 -26.29
CA TRP A 502 22.18 4.64 -24.91
C TRP A 502 21.41 5.93 -24.63
N GLN A 503 21.73 7.05 -25.30
CA GLN A 503 21.06 8.34 -25.10
C GLN A 503 19.64 8.32 -25.68
N ALA A 504 19.48 7.79 -26.89
CA ALA A 504 18.17 7.59 -27.52
C ALA A 504 17.31 6.59 -26.74
N LEU A 505 17.92 5.52 -26.20
CA LEU A 505 17.24 4.57 -25.34
C LEU A 505 16.83 5.21 -24.00
N ALA A 506 17.69 6.01 -23.37
CA ALA A 506 17.38 6.70 -22.11
C ALA A 506 16.20 7.66 -22.29
N ALA A 507 16.21 8.49 -23.35
CA ALA A 507 15.09 9.35 -23.69
C ALA A 507 13.79 8.56 -23.92
N THR A 508 13.87 7.41 -24.61
CA THR A 508 12.71 6.55 -24.89
C THR A 508 12.17 5.89 -23.62
N LEU A 509 13.03 5.36 -22.75
CA LEU A 509 12.64 4.81 -21.44
C LEU A 509 12.04 5.89 -20.54
N ARG A 510 12.52 7.14 -20.63
CA ARG A 510 11.94 8.27 -19.89
C ARG A 510 10.51 8.62 -20.32
N ARG A 511 10.13 8.36 -21.58
CA ARG A 511 8.72 8.47 -22.04
C ARG A 511 7.82 7.45 -21.35
N TYR A 512 8.33 6.28 -21.00
CA TYR A 512 7.67 5.30 -20.13
C TYR A 512 7.83 5.61 -18.63
N ASN A 513 8.21 6.84 -18.28
CA ASN A 513 8.44 7.31 -16.92
C ASN A 513 9.43 6.42 -16.11
N ASN A 514 10.50 5.98 -16.78
CA ASN A 514 11.61 5.22 -16.19
C ASN A 514 12.92 6.00 -16.40
N ASP A 515 13.26 6.87 -15.45
CA ASP A 515 14.54 7.57 -15.36
C ASP A 515 15.70 6.59 -15.07
N ILE A 516 16.63 6.46 -16.01
CA ILE A 516 17.73 5.49 -15.98
C ILE A 516 18.99 6.19 -16.53
N LEU A 517 20.09 6.12 -15.77
CA LEU A 517 21.35 6.90 -15.95
C LEU A 517 21.18 8.42 -15.76
N ILE A 518 20.15 9.02 -16.35
CA ILE A 518 19.78 10.43 -16.21
C ILE A 518 18.37 10.50 -15.60
N VAL A 519 18.18 11.33 -14.57
CA VAL A 519 16.83 11.76 -14.14
C VAL A 519 16.52 13.08 -14.81
N GLN A 520 15.32 13.18 -15.40
CA GLN A 520 14.80 14.40 -16.02
C GLN A 520 13.35 14.60 -15.61
N TRP A 521 12.91 15.85 -15.41
CA TRP A 521 11.49 16.18 -15.30
C TRP A 521 11.21 17.62 -15.75
N VAL A 522 9.93 17.96 -15.86
CA VAL A 522 9.46 19.36 -15.98
C VAL A 522 8.61 19.72 -14.77
N GLY A 523 8.96 20.82 -14.12
CA GLY A 523 8.26 21.32 -12.94
C GLY A 523 8.77 22.69 -12.49
N ALA A 524 8.14 23.24 -11.45
CA ALA A 524 8.42 24.57 -10.93
C ALA A 524 9.92 24.78 -10.62
N ASP A 525 10.49 25.90 -11.07
CA ASP A 525 11.82 26.34 -10.62
C ASP A 525 11.76 26.63 -9.11
N ILE A 526 12.76 26.18 -8.35
CA ILE A 526 12.88 26.47 -6.91
C ILE A 526 13.19 27.95 -6.64
N LYS A 527 13.81 28.69 -7.57
CA LYS A 527 14.05 30.14 -7.49
C LYS A 527 12.91 30.98 -8.04
N ASN A 528 12.13 30.44 -8.98
CA ASN A 528 10.97 31.12 -9.56
C ASN A 528 9.77 30.16 -9.64
N SER A 529 9.07 30.05 -8.52
CA SER A 529 7.92 29.15 -8.35
C SER A 529 6.70 29.43 -9.24
N GLU A 530 6.73 30.47 -10.08
CA GLU A 530 5.70 30.79 -11.06
C GLU A 530 5.94 30.13 -12.44
N GLU A 531 7.16 29.67 -12.74
CA GLU A 531 7.52 29.08 -14.04
C GLU A 531 7.93 27.60 -13.94
N ASN A 532 7.56 26.80 -14.93
CA ASN A 532 8.06 25.43 -15.08
C ASN A 532 9.33 25.45 -15.94
N ILE A 533 10.35 24.71 -15.52
CA ILE A 533 11.64 24.57 -16.20
C ILE A 533 12.00 23.08 -16.36
N ILE A 534 12.86 22.77 -17.33
CA ILE A 534 13.45 21.43 -17.48
C ILE A 534 14.49 21.24 -16.37
N GLN A 535 14.46 20.09 -15.69
CA GLN A 535 15.32 19.79 -14.55
C GLN A 535 16.03 18.44 -14.74
N PHE A 536 17.31 18.37 -14.39
CA PHE A 536 18.19 17.19 -14.51
C PHE A 536 18.91 16.84 -13.21
N ASP A 537 19.04 15.55 -12.89
CA ASP A 537 19.67 15.06 -11.67
C ASP A 537 20.28 13.65 -11.83
N GLN A 538 21.02 13.20 -10.81
CA GLN A 538 21.63 11.86 -10.74
C GLN A 538 20.56 10.75 -10.67
N THR A 539 20.87 9.56 -11.18
CA THR A 539 19.91 8.43 -11.17
C THR A 539 19.79 7.75 -9.80
N GLY A 540 18.61 7.21 -9.51
CA GLY A 540 18.40 6.30 -8.39
C GLY A 540 18.95 4.90 -8.69
N LEU A 541 19.25 4.11 -7.67
CA LEU A 541 19.92 2.80 -7.80
C LEU A 541 18.95 1.61 -7.64
N GLY A 542 19.43 0.41 -7.96
CA GLY A 542 18.72 -0.86 -7.84
C GLY A 542 18.50 -1.34 -6.41
N LEU A 543 19.37 -0.92 -5.48
CA LEU A 543 19.18 -1.00 -4.03
C LEU A 543 18.88 0.39 -3.44
N PRO A 544 18.35 0.49 -2.20
CA PRO A 544 17.71 1.72 -1.71
C PRO A 544 18.62 2.95 -1.58
N THR A 545 19.92 2.77 -1.35
CA THR A 545 20.92 3.85 -1.32
C THR A 545 22.24 3.39 -1.94
N ARG A 546 23.24 4.26 -2.06
CA ARG A 546 24.58 3.91 -2.60
C ARG A 546 25.41 3.10 -1.61
N GLU A 547 25.17 3.26 -0.31
CA GLU A 547 25.84 2.57 0.79
C GLU A 547 25.62 1.06 0.73
N TYR A 548 24.49 0.62 0.18
CA TYR A 548 24.20 -0.79 -0.13
C TYR A 548 25.17 -1.42 -1.13
N PHE A 549 25.84 -0.62 -1.98
CA PHE A 549 26.87 -1.08 -2.93
C PHE A 549 28.29 -0.84 -2.42
N LEU A 550 28.50 0.21 -1.62
CA LEU A 550 29.84 0.70 -1.25
C LEU A 550 30.34 0.24 0.13
N GLN A 551 29.47 -0.25 1.02
CA GLN A 551 29.87 -0.77 2.34
C GLN A 551 30.01 -2.30 2.30
N PRO A 552 31.18 -2.89 2.66
CA PRO A 552 31.39 -4.34 2.63
C PRO A 552 30.37 -5.16 3.45
N SER A 553 29.90 -4.61 4.58
CA SER A 553 28.86 -5.19 5.43
C SER A 553 27.51 -5.44 4.71
N ASN A 554 27.27 -4.78 3.59
CA ASN A 554 26.05 -4.95 2.78
C ASN A 554 26.17 -6.06 1.73
N GLY A 555 27.26 -6.83 1.70
CA GLY A 555 27.50 -7.92 0.74
C GLY A 555 26.34 -8.92 0.60
N LYS A 556 25.64 -9.26 1.69
CA LYS A 556 24.45 -10.14 1.63
C LYS A 556 23.27 -9.55 0.85
N TYR A 557 23.10 -8.23 0.88
CA TYR A 557 22.08 -7.55 0.07
C TYR A 557 22.48 -7.51 -1.41
N LEU A 558 23.78 -7.36 -1.73
CA LEU A 558 24.29 -7.45 -3.10
C LEU A 558 24.15 -8.87 -3.66
N MET A 559 24.46 -9.92 -2.88
CA MET A 559 24.25 -11.31 -3.29
C MET A 559 22.75 -11.62 -3.52
N ALA A 560 21.87 -11.14 -2.64
CA ALA A 560 20.43 -11.26 -2.84
C ALA A 560 19.95 -10.53 -4.11
N TYR A 561 20.54 -9.37 -4.41
CA TYR A 561 20.19 -8.59 -5.60
C TYR A 561 20.74 -9.21 -6.90
N GLN A 562 21.96 -9.75 -6.88
CA GLN A 562 22.53 -10.52 -7.99
C GLN A 562 21.67 -11.75 -8.31
N ARG A 563 21.25 -12.50 -7.29
CA ARG A 563 20.34 -13.65 -7.46
C ARG A 563 18.97 -13.22 -8.01
N TYR A 564 18.45 -12.08 -7.57
CA TYR A 564 17.22 -11.48 -8.09
C TYR A 564 17.35 -11.09 -9.57
N MET A 565 18.50 -10.53 -10.00
CA MET A 565 18.81 -10.29 -11.40
C MET A 565 18.85 -11.59 -12.22
N SER A 566 19.69 -12.56 -11.80
CA SER A 566 19.96 -13.78 -12.59
C SER A 566 18.71 -14.65 -12.75
N GLU A 567 17.91 -14.82 -11.71
CA GLU A 567 16.67 -15.61 -11.75
C GLU A 567 15.59 -14.94 -12.62
N VAL A 568 15.46 -13.61 -12.59
CA VAL A 568 14.53 -12.90 -13.49
C VAL A 568 14.99 -13.02 -14.95
N MET A 569 16.28 -12.83 -15.23
CA MET A 569 16.82 -12.99 -16.59
C MET A 569 16.65 -14.43 -17.10
N HIS A 570 16.89 -15.44 -16.25
CA HIS A 570 16.66 -16.83 -16.62
C HIS A 570 15.17 -17.14 -16.88
N LYS A 571 14.25 -16.74 -15.99
CA LYS A 571 12.79 -16.91 -16.24
C LYS A 571 12.25 -16.08 -17.41
N MET A 572 13.00 -15.07 -17.87
CA MET A 572 12.75 -14.33 -19.11
C MET A 572 13.26 -15.02 -20.38
N GLY A 573 14.12 -16.05 -20.26
CA GLY A 573 14.60 -16.88 -21.37
C GLY A 573 16.12 -17.03 -21.48
N ALA A 574 16.91 -16.31 -20.67
CA ALA A 574 18.38 -16.40 -20.71
C ALA A 574 18.89 -17.78 -20.27
N ALA A 575 20.03 -18.21 -20.81
CA ALA A 575 20.73 -19.38 -20.29
C ALA A 575 21.19 -19.12 -18.84
N LYS A 576 21.11 -20.14 -17.98
CA LYS A 576 21.39 -20.03 -16.52
C LYS A 576 22.79 -19.46 -16.22
N ARG A 577 23.80 -19.84 -17.03
CA ARG A 577 25.18 -19.32 -16.96
C ARG A 577 25.26 -17.86 -17.39
N ASP A 578 24.72 -17.53 -18.54
CA ASP A 578 24.76 -16.19 -19.15
C ASP A 578 24.06 -15.17 -18.23
N ALA A 579 22.91 -15.55 -17.68
CA ALA A 579 22.18 -14.76 -16.68
C ALA A 579 22.99 -14.50 -15.40
N LEU A 580 23.76 -15.48 -14.92
CA LEU A 580 24.61 -15.32 -13.74
C LEU A 580 25.86 -14.46 -14.02
N SER A 581 26.44 -14.58 -15.22
CA SER A 581 27.55 -13.71 -15.65
C SER A 581 27.07 -12.26 -15.74
N THR A 582 26.00 -12.01 -16.50
CA THR A 582 25.43 -10.67 -16.64
C THR A 582 24.98 -10.11 -15.30
N ALA A 583 24.43 -10.90 -14.38
CA ALA A 583 24.11 -10.40 -13.04
C ALA A 583 25.34 -9.89 -12.27
N ARG A 584 26.50 -10.55 -12.38
CA ARG A 584 27.79 -10.10 -11.79
C ARG A 584 28.27 -8.81 -12.47
N GLU A 585 28.24 -8.77 -13.80
CA GLU A 585 28.61 -7.60 -14.61
C GLU A 585 27.75 -6.37 -14.26
N LEU A 586 26.44 -6.56 -14.09
CA LEU A 586 25.50 -5.49 -13.72
C LEU A 586 25.68 -5.00 -12.29
N ILE A 587 26.00 -5.88 -11.34
CA ILE A 587 26.35 -5.48 -9.96
C ILE A 587 27.65 -4.66 -9.95
N ALA A 588 28.67 -5.06 -10.71
CA ALA A 588 29.93 -4.31 -10.81
C ALA A 588 29.73 -2.91 -11.45
N PHE A 589 28.95 -2.84 -12.53
CA PHE A 589 28.59 -1.57 -13.17
C PHE A 589 27.76 -0.67 -12.24
N GLU A 590 26.72 -1.19 -11.59
CA GLU A 590 25.89 -0.39 -10.68
C GLU A 590 26.61 0.01 -9.39
N THR A 591 27.63 -0.76 -8.96
CA THR A 591 28.55 -0.37 -7.87
C THR A 591 29.45 0.80 -8.29
N SER A 592 29.98 0.78 -9.52
CA SER A 592 30.75 1.90 -10.08
C SER A 592 29.88 3.16 -10.24
N LEU A 593 28.63 2.98 -10.68
CA LEU A 593 27.62 4.04 -10.75
C LEU A 593 27.29 4.61 -9.37
N ALA A 594 27.11 3.76 -8.36
CA ALA A 594 26.95 4.17 -6.96
C ALA A 594 28.18 4.95 -6.46
N GLY A 595 29.38 4.59 -6.90
CA GLY A 595 30.63 5.30 -6.65
C GLY A 595 30.60 6.78 -7.11
N ILE A 596 29.98 7.07 -8.26
CA ILE A 596 29.93 8.43 -8.81
C ILE A 596 28.69 9.25 -8.40
N THR A 597 27.62 8.62 -7.89
CA THR A 597 26.48 9.34 -7.30
C THR A 597 26.88 10.11 -6.04
N ALA A 598 26.41 11.36 -5.88
CA ALA A 598 26.67 12.12 -4.66
C ALA A 598 25.83 11.59 -3.48
N PRO A 599 26.38 11.48 -2.26
CA PRO A 599 25.68 11.00 -1.06
C PRO A 599 24.67 12.04 -0.54
N ALA A 600 23.77 11.63 0.36
CA ALA A 600 22.64 12.45 0.79
C ALA A 600 23.07 13.75 1.50
N GLU A 601 24.11 13.68 2.31
CA GLU A 601 24.64 14.76 3.15
C GLU A 601 25.18 15.91 2.29
N GLN A 602 25.94 15.57 1.24
CA GLN A 602 26.46 16.56 0.28
C GLN A 602 25.33 17.25 -0.50
N ARG A 603 24.16 16.62 -0.60
CA ARG A 603 22.99 17.09 -1.35
C ARG A 603 21.98 17.88 -0.51
N LEU A 604 22.19 18.03 0.80
CA LEU A 604 21.33 18.84 1.68
C LEU A 604 21.27 20.32 1.24
N ASN A 605 22.37 20.88 0.72
CA ASN A 605 22.43 22.28 0.28
C ASN A 605 22.01 22.43 -1.20
N VAL A 606 20.70 22.38 -1.45
CA VAL A 606 20.10 22.50 -2.80
C VAL A 606 20.53 23.80 -3.52
N THR A 607 20.76 24.90 -2.80
CA THR A 607 21.23 26.17 -3.38
C THR A 607 22.63 26.07 -3.97
N LYS A 608 23.51 25.20 -3.44
CA LYS A 608 24.82 24.89 -4.05
C LYS A 608 24.70 23.96 -5.25
N LEU A 609 23.78 22.99 -5.21
CA LEU A 609 23.55 22.04 -6.31
C LEU A 609 22.98 22.73 -7.56
N TYR A 610 21.95 23.55 -7.38
CA TYR A 610 21.23 24.24 -8.45
C TYR A 610 22.18 25.03 -9.37
N LYS A 611 22.26 24.62 -10.65
CA LYS A 611 22.80 25.41 -11.76
C LYS A 611 21.70 25.63 -12.79
N ARG A 612 21.30 26.88 -13.03
CA ARG A 612 20.48 27.28 -14.18
C ARG A 612 21.39 27.78 -15.29
N MET A 613 21.18 27.32 -16.50
CA MET A 613 22.00 27.60 -17.69
C MET A 613 21.15 27.39 -18.96
N THR A 614 21.64 27.84 -20.12
CA THR A 614 21.02 27.45 -21.40
C THR A 614 21.41 26.02 -21.77
N LEU A 615 20.65 25.40 -22.68
CA LEU A 615 20.96 24.08 -23.22
C LEU A 615 22.32 24.05 -23.93
N GLN A 616 22.67 25.13 -24.65
CA GLN A 616 24.01 25.34 -25.22
C GLN A 616 25.12 25.31 -24.16
N GLN A 617 24.91 25.97 -23.02
CA GLN A 617 25.88 25.96 -21.91
C GLN A 617 25.98 24.58 -21.23
N LEU A 618 24.91 23.79 -21.23
CA LEU A 618 24.96 22.41 -20.76
C LEU A 618 25.73 21.50 -21.75
N GLU A 619 25.56 21.71 -23.05
CA GLU A 619 26.34 21.07 -24.12
C GLU A 619 27.83 21.49 -24.07
N GLU A 620 28.16 22.73 -23.68
CA GLU A 620 29.55 23.16 -23.41
C GLU A 620 30.16 22.50 -22.16
N VAL A 621 29.35 22.12 -21.17
CA VAL A 621 29.79 21.58 -19.87
C VAL A 621 29.84 20.05 -19.85
N VAL A 622 29.02 19.36 -20.64
CA VAL A 622 29.02 17.90 -20.86
C VAL A 622 28.71 17.61 -22.34
N PRO A 623 29.69 17.81 -23.26
CA PRO A 623 29.49 17.71 -24.71
C PRO A 623 29.28 16.27 -25.22
N GLU A 624 29.56 15.26 -24.41
CA GLU A 624 29.39 13.85 -24.76
C GLU A 624 27.91 13.42 -24.82
N ILE A 625 26.99 14.24 -24.27
CA ILE A 625 25.54 14.02 -24.32
C ILE A 625 24.92 15.00 -25.31
N GLY A 626 24.21 14.48 -26.31
CA GLY A 626 23.41 15.29 -27.23
C GLY A 626 22.11 15.74 -26.56
N TRP A 627 22.19 16.68 -25.62
CA TRP A 627 21.08 17.12 -24.77
C TRP A 627 19.86 17.59 -25.60
N SER A 628 20.09 18.34 -26.67
CA SER A 628 19.05 18.75 -27.63
C SER A 628 18.33 17.55 -28.27
N ALA A 629 19.07 16.50 -28.67
CA ALA A 629 18.48 15.29 -29.27
C ALA A 629 17.74 14.42 -28.23
N TYR A 630 18.26 14.32 -27.00
CA TYR A 630 17.62 13.64 -25.87
C TYR A 630 16.26 14.28 -25.56
N LEU A 631 16.23 15.61 -25.38
CA LEU A 631 15.00 16.34 -25.06
C LEU A 631 14.00 16.32 -26.22
N SER A 632 14.46 16.45 -27.47
CA SER A 632 13.58 16.35 -28.64
C SER A 632 12.91 14.98 -28.78
N THR A 633 13.63 13.90 -28.47
CA THR A 633 13.10 12.52 -28.46
C THR A 633 12.06 12.32 -27.37
N LEU A 634 12.23 12.98 -26.21
CA LEU A 634 11.32 12.90 -25.07
C LEU A 634 10.05 13.75 -25.26
N GLN A 635 10.19 14.96 -25.81
CA GLN A 635 9.11 15.96 -25.86
C GLN A 635 8.31 15.98 -27.18
N ASP A 636 8.62 15.11 -28.15
CA ASP A 636 7.98 15.06 -29.47
C ASP A 636 8.07 16.42 -30.25
N ARG A 637 9.06 17.28 -29.94
CA ARG A 637 9.30 18.60 -30.56
C ARG A 637 10.78 18.87 -30.83
N GLN A 638 11.10 19.89 -31.62
CA GLN A 638 12.44 20.48 -31.62
C GLN A 638 12.63 21.36 -30.37
N VAL A 639 13.82 21.28 -29.77
CA VAL A 639 14.25 22.11 -28.62
C VAL A 639 15.36 23.05 -29.10
N SER A 640 15.41 24.27 -28.57
CA SER A 640 16.44 25.25 -28.94
C SER A 640 17.61 25.20 -27.97
N ASP A 641 18.81 25.45 -28.49
CA ASP A 641 20.06 25.67 -27.73
C ASP A 641 19.90 26.80 -26.69
N SER A 642 18.94 27.71 -26.88
CA SER A 642 18.57 28.80 -25.96
C SER A 642 17.57 28.43 -24.86
N GLU A 643 17.03 27.20 -24.85
CA GLU A 643 16.13 26.68 -23.81
C GLU A 643 16.84 26.69 -22.44
N GLU A 644 16.17 27.18 -21.40
CA GLU A 644 16.74 27.20 -20.05
C GLU A 644 16.52 25.87 -19.32
N VAL A 645 17.57 25.37 -18.69
CA VAL A 645 17.58 24.12 -17.94
C VAL A 645 18.19 24.32 -16.55
N VAL A 646 17.73 23.51 -15.59
CA VAL A 646 18.36 23.38 -14.27
C VAL A 646 19.00 22.00 -14.16
N ILE A 647 20.26 21.96 -13.72
CA ILE A 647 20.96 20.72 -13.40
C ILE A 647 21.46 20.77 -11.95
N TYR A 648 21.20 19.70 -11.19
CA TYR A 648 21.61 19.56 -9.79
C TYR A 648 22.89 18.72 -9.60
N ALA A 649 23.31 17.96 -10.63
CA ALA A 649 24.34 16.94 -10.52
C ALA A 649 25.34 16.96 -11.69
N VAL A 650 25.91 18.15 -11.99
CA VAL A 650 26.88 18.35 -13.09
C VAL A 650 28.07 17.38 -13.02
N ASP A 651 28.69 17.27 -11.84
CA ASP A 651 29.90 16.46 -11.67
C ASP A 651 29.62 14.95 -11.75
N TYR A 652 28.39 14.53 -11.44
CA TYR A 652 27.91 13.18 -11.71
C TYR A 652 27.76 12.94 -13.22
N MET A 653 27.19 13.89 -13.99
CA MET A 653 27.04 13.72 -15.45
C MET A 653 28.41 13.58 -16.16
N LYS A 654 29.42 14.33 -15.72
CA LYS A 654 30.81 14.21 -16.22
C LYS A 654 31.43 12.84 -15.93
N GLN A 655 31.28 12.35 -14.70
CA GLN A 655 31.76 11.03 -14.33
C GLN A 655 30.95 9.91 -15.02
N LEU A 656 29.66 10.13 -15.26
CA LEU A 656 28.77 9.20 -15.95
C LEU A 656 29.20 8.97 -17.39
N VAL A 657 29.51 10.03 -18.15
CA VAL A 657 29.94 9.87 -19.56
C VAL A 657 31.32 9.19 -19.65
N THR A 658 32.20 9.41 -18.68
CA THR A 658 33.47 8.68 -18.55
C THR A 658 33.23 7.19 -18.28
N LEU A 659 32.44 6.86 -17.24
CA LEU A 659 32.08 5.49 -16.87
C LEU A 659 31.39 4.74 -18.03
N LEU A 660 30.53 5.41 -18.79
CA LEU A 660 29.85 4.83 -19.96
C LEU A 660 30.78 4.67 -21.18
N ALA A 661 31.85 5.45 -21.29
CA ALA A 661 32.88 5.28 -22.33
C ALA A 661 33.87 4.14 -22.00
N GLU A 662 34.07 3.87 -20.71
CA GLU A 662 34.94 2.79 -20.19
C GLU A 662 34.22 1.42 -20.08
N THR A 663 32.88 1.40 -20.13
CA THR A 663 32.06 0.19 -20.00
C THR A 663 31.67 -0.41 -21.37
N GLU A 664 31.65 -1.75 -21.49
CA GLU A 664 31.17 -2.42 -22.71
C GLU A 664 29.71 -2.02 -23.05
N PRO A 665 29.41 -1.63 -24.31
CA PRO A 665 28.05 -1.29 -24.74
C PRO A 665 26.98 -2.34 -24.40
N ARG A 666 27.35 -3.63 -24.42
CA ARG A 666 26.49 -4.75 -24.05
C ARG A 666 26.09 -4.73 -22.57
N THR A 667 27.00 -4.39 -21.67
CA THR A 667 26.73 -4.24 -20.22
C THR A 667 25.80 -3.05 -19.98
N ILE A 668 26.02 -1.91 -20.67
CA ILE A 668 25.14 -0.73 -20.58
C ILE A 668 23.73 -1.08 -21.08
N ALA A 669 23.61 -1.74 -22.23
CA ALA A 669 22.32 -2.19 -22.77
C ALA A 669 21.60 -3.17 -21.82
N ASN A 670 22.33 -4.15 -21.27
CA ASN A 670 21.82 -5.08 -20.27
C ASN A 670 21.34 -4.36 -19.00
N TYR A 671 22.06 -3.33 -18.54
CA TYR A 671 21.71 -2.54 -17.37
C TYR A 671 20.41 -1.75 -17.58
N MET A 672 20.32 -1.04 -18.71
CA MET A 672 19.14 -0.24 -19.02
C MET A 672 17.89 -1.09 -19.20
N MET A 673 18.01 -2.25 -19.87
CA MET A 673 16.92 -3.22 -19.99
C MET A 673 16.56 -3.85 -18.64
N TRP A 674 17.54 -4.24 -17.82
CA TRP A 674 17.29 -4.74 -16.46
C TRP A 674 16.48 -3.74 -15.63
N ARG A 675 16.94 -2.48 -15.58
CA ARG A 675 16.30 -1.41 -14.81
C ARG A 675 14.86 -1.13 -15.25
N PHE A 676 14.57 -1.24 -16.54
CA PHE A 676 13.19 -1.20 -17.05
C PHE A 676 12.39 -2.45 -16.65
N VAL A 677 12.91 -3.65 -16.95
CA VAL A 677 12.23 -4.93 -16.71
C VAL A 677 11.89 -5.14 -15.23
N ARG A 678 12.79 -4.80 -14.30
CA ARG A 678 12.56 -4.81 -12.84
C ARG A 678 11.26 -4.10 -12.43
N HIS A 679 10.91 -3.00 -13.10
CA HIS A 679 9.66 -2.29 -12.84
C HIS A 679 8.47 -2.89 -13.59
N ARG A 680 8.67 -3.50 -14.76
CA ARG A 680 7.61 -4.05 -15.61
C ARG A 680 7.14 -5.47 -15.22
N ILE A 681 7.95 -6.29 -14.55
CA ILE A 681 7.54 -7.66 -14.15
C ILE A 681 6.36 -7.70 -13.16
N ASN A 682 6.05 -6.59 -12.47
CA ASN A 682 4.84 -6.49 -11.63
C ASN A 682 3.53 -6.31 -12.44
N ASN A 683 3.62 -6.27 -13.78
CA ASN A 683 2.49 -6.03 -14.68
C ASN A 683 2.18 -7.22 -15.62
N VAL A 684 2.79 -8.38 -15.37
CA VAL A 684 2.51 -9.67 -16.06
C VAL A 684 1.89 -10.69 -15.08
N ASP A 685 2.05 -11.99 -15.32
CA ASP A 685 1.61 -13.05 -14.41
C ASP A 685 2.57 -13.28 -13.22
N ASP A 686 2.14 -14.14 -12.30
CA ASP A 686 2.72 -14.30 -10.96
C ASP A 686 4.06 -15.11 -10.94
N ARG A 687 4.62 -15.49 -12.09
CA ARG A 687 5.83 -16.35 -12.19
C ARG A 687 7.11 -15.79 -11.57
N PHE A 688 7.13 -14.51 -11.22
CA PHE A 688 8.27 -13.83 -10.57
C PHE A 688 8.02 -13.55 -9.10
N ASP A 689 6.85 -13.87 -8.55
CA ASP A 689 6.51 -13.54 -7.16
C ASP A 689 7.38 -14.30 -6.14
N ASP A 690 7.88 -15.48 -6.48
CA ASP A 690 8.83 -16.27 -5.68
C ASP A 690 10.23 -15.62 -5.61
N ILE A 691 10.78 -15.24 -6.77
CA ILE A 691 12.07 -14.56 -6.90
C ILE A 691 12.03 -13.20 -6.19
N LYS A 692 10.95 -12.44 -6.45
CA LYS A 692 10.68 -11.17 -5.78
C LYS A 692 10.52 -11.36 -4.28
N GLN A 693 9.81 -12.40 -3.83
CA GLN A 693 9.61 -12.62 -2.40
C GLN A 693 10.91 -12.98 -1.68
N THR A 694 11.77 -13.81 -2.28
CA THR A 694 13.10 -14.11 -1.74
C THR A 694 13.93 -12.84 -1.55
N PHE A 695 13.93 -11.94 -2.53
CA PHE A 695 14.65 -10.65 -2.45
C PHE A 695 14.06 -9.68 -1.42
N TYR A 696 12.74 -9.54 -1.37
CA TYR A 696 12.07 -8.67 -0.40
C TYR A 696 12.12 -9.23 1.04
N HIS A 697 12.23 -10.55 1.21
CA HIS A 697 12.52 -11.15 2.51
C HIS A 697 13.91 -10.76 3.00
N ALA A 698 14.95 -10.93 2.16
CA ALA A 698 16.31 -10.55 2.52
C ALA A 698 16.46 -9.05 2.86
N LEU A 699 15.73 -8.17 2.16
CA LEU A 699 15.85 -6.71 2.34
C LEU A 699 14.93 -6.12 3.43
N PHE A 700 13.79 -6.75 3.75
CA PHE A 700 12.76 -6.19 4.64
C PHE A 700 12.12 -7.19 5.62
N GLY A 701 12.61 -8.43 5.71
CA GLY A 701 12.11 -9.47 6.61
C GLY A 701 10.72 -10.04 6.26
N ARG A 702 10.04 -9.50 5.24
CA ARG A 702 8.68 -9.91 4.83
C ARG A 702 8.64 -11.40 4.54
N GLU A 703 7.71 -12.16 5.13
CA GLU A 703 7.64 -13.63 5.00
C GLU A 703 6.89 -14.10 3.74
N GLU A 704 5.79 -13.44 3.38
CA GLU A 704 4.91 -13.83 2.27
C GLU A 704 4.70 -12.68 1.26
N SER A 705 4.28 -13.00 0.04
CA SER A 705 3.93 -11.98 -0.97
C SER A 705 2.56 -11.37 -0.69
N PRO A 706 2.38 -10.04 -0.85
CA PRO A 706 1.08 -9.40 -0.69
C PRO A 706 0.08 -9.90 -1.73
N GLN A 707 -1.16 -10.13 -1.29
CA GLN A 707 -2.22 -10.66 -2.15
C GLN A 707 -2.45 -9.77 -3.38
N ARG A 708 -2.58 -10.36 -4.57
CA ARG A 708 -2.62 -9.63 -5.86
C ARG A 708 -3.61 -8.46 -5.89
N TRP A 709 -4.76 -8.57 -5.21
CA TRP A 709 -5.73 -7.48 -5.15
C TRP A 709 -5.15 -6.22 -4.48
N LYS A 710 -4.36 -6.33 -3.39
CA LYS A 710 -3.69 -5.19 -2.73
C LYS A 710 -2.78 -4.47 -3.71
N VAL A 711 -1.93 -5.22 -4.42
CA VAL A 711 -1.05 -4.71 -5.47
C VAL A 711 -1.86 -3.98 -6.54
N CYS A 712 -3.02 -4.53 -6.95
CA CYS A 712 -3.91 -3.88 -7.90
C CYS A 712 -4.59 -2.60 -7.36
N ILE A 713 -4.95 -2.52 -6.07
CA ILE A 713 -5.46 -1.28 -5.48
C ILE A 713 -4.38 -0.20 -5.48
N ALA A 714 -3.18 -0.51 -4.99
CA ALA A 714 -2.05 0.41 -4.98
C ALA A 714 -1.71 0.93 -6.39
N GLN A 715 -1.65 0.02 -7.38
CA GLN A 715 -1.40 0.40 -8.79
C GLN A 715 -2.53 1.27 -9.36
N VAL A 716 -3.80 0.97 -9.12
CA VAL A 716 -4.93 1.75 -9.64
C VAL A 716 -5.04 3.12 -8.95
N ASN A 717 -4.75 3.20 -7.65
CA ASN A 717 -4.75 4.46 -6.91
C ASN A 717 -3.54 5.36 -7.28
N THR A 718 -2.37 4.77 -7.55
CA THR A 718 -1.21 5.51 -8.09
C THR A 718 -1.50 6.08 -9.48
N ASN A 719 -2.07 5.26 -10.37
CA ASN A 719 -2.26 5.62 -11.79
C ASN A 719 -3.52 6.45 -12.07
N MET A 720 -4.59 6.27 -11.28
CA MET A 720 -5.91 6.91 -11.50
C MET A 720 -6.53 7.47 -10.19
N GLY A 721 -5.70 7.88 -9.24
CA GLY A 721 -6.11 8.25 -7.88
C GLY A 721 -7.16 9.35 -7.73
N MET A 722 -7.31 10.25 -8.71
CA MET A 722 -8.43 11.22 -8.69
C MET A 722 -9.78 10.56 -9.04
N ALA A 723 -9.81 9.52 -9.89
CA ALA A 723 -11.02 8.77 -10.20
C ALA A 723 -11.39 7.79 -9.08
N VAL A 724 -10.39 7.16 -8.46
CA VAL A 724 -10.56 6.37 -7.24
C VAL A 724 -11.03 7.26 -6.08
N GLY A 725 -10.37 8.40 -5.89
CA GLY A 725 -10.72 9.43 -4.92
C GLY A 725 -12.14 9.97 -5.10
N SER A 726 -12.59 10.20 -6.33
CA SER A 726 -13.97 10.59 -6.66
C SER A 726 -15.00 9.59 -6.12
N MET A 727 -14.80 8.29 -6.40
CA MET A 727 -15.66 7.22 -5.88
C MET A 727 -15.61 7.11 -4.34
N PHE A 728 -14.44 7.35 -3.75
CA PHE A 728 -14.22 7.32 -2.31
C PHE A 728 -14.95 8.46 -1.60
N VAL A 729 -14.62 9.73 -1.90
CA VAL A 729 -15.18 10.87 -1.17
C VAL A 729 -16.69 11.02 -1.37
N THR A 730 -17.21 10.71 -2.56
CA THR A 730 -18.66 10.73 -2.86
C THR A 730 -19.45 9.74 -2.02
N ARG A 731 -18.80 8.69 -1.48
CA ARG A 731 -19.44 7.64 -0.67
C ARG A 731 -19.12 7.72 0.82
N TYR A 732 -17.97 8.26 1.19
CA TYR A 732 -17.33 8.01 2.49
C TYR A 732 -16.80 9.26 3.22
N PHE A 733 -16.88 10.46 2.64
CA PHE A 733 -16.29 11.66 3.24
C PHE A 733 -17.31 12.80 3.37
N ASP A 734 -17.56 13.24 4.60
CA ASP A 734 -18.54 14.27 4.89
C ASP A 734 -17.98 15.71 4.80
N ASN A 735 -18.83 16.66 4.45
CA ASN A 735 -18.42 18.05 4.23
C ASN A 735 -18.27 18.87 5.53
N ASN A 736 -18.73 18.39 6.68
CA ASN A 736 -18.44 19.05 7.97
C ASN A 736 -17.01 18.75 8.41
N SER A 737 -16.52 17.53 8.18
CA SER A 737 -15.12 17.19 8.45
C SER A 737 -14.11 18.02 7.63
N LYS A 738 -14.48 18.44 6.41
CA LYS A 738 -13.74 19.45 5.62
C LYS A 738 -13.70 20.82 6.32
N ARG A 739 -14.81 21.25 6.95
CA ARG A 739 -14.95 22.54 7.65
C ARG A 739 -14.28 22.56 9.02
N ASP A 740 -14.45 21.50 9.81
CA ASP A 740 -13.86 21.36 11.15
C ASP A 740 -12.33 21.31 11.08
N THR A 741 -11.78 20.54 10.12
CA THR A 741 -10.33 20.49 9.86
C THR A 741 -9.81 21.86 9.39
N LEU A 742 -10.56 22.60 8.57
CA LEU A 742 -10.19 23.95 8.14
C LEU A 742 -10.16 24.95 9.30
N ARG A 743 -11.17 24.91 10.18
CA ARG A 743 -11.21 25.74 11.40
C ARG A 743 -10.02 25.44 12.31
N MET A 744 -9.79 24.17 12.60
CA MET A 744 -8.64 23.71 13.39
C MET A 744 -7.30 24.17 12.78
N THR A 745 -7.18 24.15 11.46
CA THR A 745 -5.97 24.63 10.77
C THR A 745 -5.74 26.14 10.99
N HIS A 746 -6.79 26.95 10.99
CA HIS A 746 -6.68 28.38 11.32
C HIS A 746 -6.35 28.62 12.80
N ASP A 747 -6.86 27.77 13.71
CA ASP A 747 -6.52 27.81 15.13
C ASP A 747 -5.03 27.47 15.36
N LEU A 748 -4.47 26.50 14.63
CA LEU A 748 -3.03 26.20 14.66
C LEU A 748 -2.17 27.28 13.99
N GLN A 749 -2.59 27.85 12.86
CA GLN A 749 -1.92 29.02 12.27
C GLN A 749 -1.87 30.19 13.27
N GLN A 750 -2.92 30.35 14.09
CA GLN A 750 -2.93 31.35 15.14
C GLN A 750 -1.99 30.99 16.31
N ALA A 751 -1.98 29.73 16.76
CA ALA A 751 -1.04 29.27 17.78
C ALA A 751 0.43 29.47 17.36
N PHE A 752 0.76 29.19 16.09
CA PHE A 752 2.11 29.44 15.56
C PHE A 752 2.44 30.94 15.48
N ARG A 753 1.50 31.80 15.07
CA ARG A 753 1.70 33.28 15.15
C ARG A 753 1.94 33.76 16.57
N ASP A 754 1.27 33.18 17.57
CA ASP A 754 1.46 33.55 18.96
C ASP A 754 2.79 33.01 19.53
N ILE A 755 3.24 31.83 19.09
CA ILE A 755 4.60 31.30 19.31
C ILE A 755 5.66 32.26 18.72
N LEU A 756 5.55 32.65 17.44
CA LEU A 756 6.49 33.55 16.75
C LEU A 756 6.73 34.87 17.51
N LYS A 757 5.70 35.43 18.14
CA LYS A 757 5.82 36.65 18.96
C LYS A 757 6.73 36.41 20.16
N THR A 758 6.55 35.30 20.87
CA THR A 758 7.30 34.93 22.08
C THR A 758 8.70 34.36 21.82
N THR A 759 9.00 33.94 20.58
CA THR A 759 10.30 33.38 20.18
C THR A 759 11.44 34.36 20.48
N ASP A 760 12.46 33.97 21.25
CA ASP A 760 13.53 34.86 21.73
C ASP A 760 14.63 35.10 20.68
N TRP A 761 14.91 34.09 19.87
CA TRP A 761 16.05 34.03 18.94
C TRP A 761 15.83 34.64 17.56
N LEU A 762 14.58 35.00 17.22
CA LEU A 762 14.25 35.68 15.98
C LEU A 762 14.23 37.20 16.16
N ASP A 763 14.94 37.90 15.27
CA ASP A 763 14.84 39.36 15.16
C ASP A 763 13.45 39.81 14.65
N PRO A 764 13.00 41.05 14.94
CA PRO A 764 11.67 41.53 14.56
C PRO A 764 11.35 41.49 13.06
N ILE A 765 12.36 41.62 12.18
CA ILE A 765 12.16 41.59 10.73
C ILE A 765 11.91 40.15 10.28
N THR A 766 12.74 39.20 10.74
CA THR A 766 12.54 37.78 10.42
C THR A 766 11.24 37.24 11.03
N LYS A 767 10.83 37.69 12.22
CA LYS A 767 9.48 37.39 12.78
C LYS A 767 8.35 37.85 11.87
N HIS A 768 8.40 39.08 11.38
CA HIS A 768 7.36 39.64 10.51
C HIS A 768 7.27 38.89 9.17
N LEU A 769 8.40 38.58 8.55
CA LEU A 769 8.45 37.78 7.31
C LEU A 769 7.98 36.34 7.53
N ALA A 770 8.23 35.75 8.71
CA ALA A 770 7.69 34.44 9.06
C ALA A 770 6.16 34.49 9.21
N GLU A 771 5.61 35.51 9.86
CA GLU A 771 4.16 35.73 9.95
C GLU A 771 3.51 35.95 8.56
N GLU A 772 4.14 36.72 7.67
CA GLU A 772 3.70 36.81 6.28
C GLU A 772 3.70 35.45 5.57
N LYS A 773 4.73 34.62 5.78
CA LYS A 773 4.80 33.27 5.20
C LYS A 773 3.66 32.37 5.70
N VAL A 774 3.33 32.40 6.99
CA VAL A 774 2.18 31.66 7.56
C VAL A 774 0.87 32.13 6.93
N ASN A 775 0.68 33.45 6.81
CA ASN A 775 -0.54 34.05 6.28
C ASN A 775 -0.72 33.78 4.77
N ALA A 776 0.38 33.52 4.05
CA ALA A 776 0.36 33.10 2.64
C ALA A 776 0.19 31.59 2.43
N MET A 777 0.15 30.76 3.48
CA MET A 777 0.07 29.30 3.32
C MET A 777 -1.25 28.84 2.71
N SER A 778 -1.17 28.15 1.58
CA SER A 778 -2.31 27.56 0.88
C SER A 778 -2.75 26.25 1.55
N LEU A 779 -4.04 26.11 1.86
CA LEU A 779 -4.59 24.92 2.53
C LEU A 779 -5.38 24.03 1.55
N LYS A 780 -5.12 22.73 1.54
CA LYS A 780 -5.77 21.72 0.69
C LYS A 780 -6.32 20.56 1.54
N ILE A 781 -7.63 20.55 1.79
CA ILE A 781 -8.27 19.62 2.76
C ILE A 781 -9.28 18.70 2.06
N GLY A 782 -9.18 17.40 2.31
CA GLY A 782 -10.05 16.36 1.78
C GLY A 782 -9.74 16.02 0.32
N TYR A 783 -10.21 16.87 -0.60
CA TYR A 783 -10.17 16.60 -2.04
C TYR A 783 -10.27 17.88 -2.90
N PRO A 784 -9.76 17.85 -4.15
CA PRO A 784 -10.05 18.88 -5.15
C PRO A 784 -11.49 18.79 -5.63
N ASP A 785 -12.23 19.89 -5.63
CA ASP A 785 -13.67 19.87 -5.92
C ASP A 785 -14.01 19.41 -7.36
N PHE A 786 -13.10 19.56 -8.33
CA PHE A 786 -13.29 19.09 -9.71
C PHE A 786 -13.58 17.58 -9.82
N ILE A 787 -13.15 16.75 -8.86
CA ILE A 787 -13.39 15.30 -8.91
C ILE A 787 -14.86 14.92 -8.65
N LEU A 788 -15.67 15.88 -8.19
CA LEU A 788 -17.12 15.74 -8.05
C LEU A 788 -17.87 16.15 -9.33
N ASN A 789 -17.20 16.81 -10.29
CA ASN A 789 -17.75 17.08 -11.62
C ASN A 789 -17.31 15.97 -12.60
N PRO A 790 -18.23 15.13 -13.11
CA PRO A 790 -17.88 14.09 -14.07
C PRO A 790 -17.24 14.62 -15.36
N GLY A 791 -17.56 15.85 -15.79
CA GLY A 791 -16.96 16.47 -16.98
C GLY A 791 -15.47 16.72 -16.79
N GLU A 792 -15.10 17.49 -15.76
CA GLU A 792 -13.71 17.83 -15.45
C GLU A 792 -12.88 16.59 -15.08
N LEU A 793 -13.48 15.63 -14.36
CA LEU A 793 -12.82 14.36 -14.04
C LEU A 793 -12.56 13.49 -15.28
N ASN A 794 -13.50 13.44 -16.23
CA ASN A 794 -13.33 12.68 -17.46
C ASN A 794 -12.30 13.35 -18.39
N GLU A 795 -12.30 14.68 -18.47
CA GLU A 795 -11.30 15.44 -19.25
C GLU A 795 -9.87 15.17 -18.75
N LYS A 796 -9.67 15.16 -17.43
CA LYS A 796 -8.37 14.81 -16.82
C LYS A 796 -7.81 13.46 -17.27
N TYR A 797 -8.66 12.53 -17.69
CA TYR A 797 -8.29 11.20 -18.17
C TYR A 797 -8.69 10.95 -19.63
N ALA A 798 -8.96 12.00 -20.42
CA ALA A 798 -9.40 11.87 -21.81
C ALA A 798 -8.35 11.15 -22.68
N GLY A 799 -7.08 11.51 -22.51
CA GLY A 799 -5.94 10.94 -23.23
C GLY A 799 -5.47 9.55 -22.79
N ILE A 800 -6.20 8.86 -21.90
CA ILE A 800 -5.90 7.49 -21.47
C ILE A 800 -6.97 6.52 -21.98
N ASP A 801 -6.57 5.48 -22.72
CA ASP A 801 -7.46 4.39 -23.13
C ASP A 801 -7.10 3.12 -22.34
N ILE A 802 -8.11 2.50 -21.72
CA ILE A 802 -7.97 1.33 -20.84
C ILE A 802 -8.82 0.19 -21.41
N HIS A 803 -8.21 -0.97 -21.62
CA HIS A 803 -8.90 -2.18 -22.08
C HIS A 803 -8.93 -3.24 -20.96
N PRO A 804 -10.08 -3.84 -20.62
CA PRO A 804 -10.21 -4.75 -19.47
C PRO A 804 -9.36 -6.03 -19.57
N GLU A 805 -8.78 -6.31 -20.74
CA GLU A 805 -7.95 -7.51 -21.01
C GLU A 805 -6.45 -7.21 -21.26
N LYS A 806 -6.00 -5.96 -21.05
CA LYS A 806 -4.66 -5.48 -21.44
C LYS A 806 -3.88 -4.80 -20.31
N TYR A 807 -3.75 -5.43 -19.13
CA TYR A 807 -3.12 -4.78 -17.96
C TYR A 807 -1.73 -4.20 -18.22
N PHE A 808 -0.89 -4.93 -18.96
CA PHE A 808 0.45 -4.49 -19.31
C PHE A 808 0.42 -3.24 -20.20
N GLU A 809 -0.32 -3.29 -21.32
CA GLU A 809 -0.45 -2.15 -22.23
C GLU A 809 -1.18 -0.95 -21.59
N ASN A 810 -2.19 -1.20 -20.75
CA ASN A 810 -2.87 -0.16 -19.95
C ASN A 810 -1.86 0.58 -19.06
N THR A 811 -0.94 -0.15 -18.42
CA THR A 811 0.09 0.44 -17.55
C THR A 811 1.04 1.31 -18.39
N LEU A 812 1.53 0.81 -19.52
CA LEU A 812 2.38 1.60 -20.42
C LEU A 812 1.66 2.85 -20.96
N ASN A 813 0.37 2.75 -21.31
CA ASN A 813 -0.45 3.88 -21.74
C ASN A 813 -0.55 4.98 -20.67
N VAL A 814 -0.75 4.62 -19.39
CA VAL A 814 -0.79 5.61 -18.30
C VAL A 814 0.58 6.25 -18.08
N LEU A 815 1.67 5.47 -18.12
CA LEU A 815 3.03 6.01 -17.94
C LEU A 815 3.39 6.98 -19.08
N LEU A 816 3.09 6.63 -20.33
CA LEU A 816 3.26 7.51 -21.51
C LEU A 816 2.43 8.81 -21.40
N HIS A 817 1.18 8.70 -20.94
CA HIS A 817 0.33 9.87 -20.72
C HIS A 817 0.88 10.76 -19.59
N THR A 818 1.29 10.17 -18.47
CA THR A 818 1.86 10.87 -17.31
C THR A 818 3.11 11.64 -17.68
N ALA A 819 4.05 11.02 -18.40
CA ALA A 819 5.26 11.68 -18.88
C ALA A 819 4.93 12.83 -19.85
N ARG A 820 4.01 12.64 -20.80
CA ARG A 820 3.58 13.71 -21.73
C ARG A 820 2.92 14.88 -21.02
N THR A 821 2.00 14.63 -20.09
CA THR A 821 1.32 15.65 -19.28
C THR A 821 2.25 16.30 -18.25
N GLU A 822 3.42 15.73 -17.99
CA GLU A 822 4.50 16.41 -17.27
C GLU A 822 5.27 17.37 -18.18
N GLN A 823 5.80 16.87 -19.31
CA GLN A 823 6.60 17.68 -20.22
C GLN A 823 5.79 18.85 -20.83
N SER A 824 4.49 18.67 -21.04
CA SER A 824 3.60 19.71 -21.60
C SER A 824 3.41 20.93 -20.69
N LYS A 825 3.82 20.88 -19.42
CA LYS A 825 3.80 22.04 -18.51
C LYS A 825 4.89 23.07 -18.83
N LEU A 826 5.85 22.72 -19.69
CA LEU A 826 6.94 23.62 -20.05
C LEU A 826 6.37 24.86 -20.77
N HIS A 827 6.88 26.03 -20.43
CA HIS A 827 6.34 27.34 -20.82
C HIS A 827 4.92 27.67 -20.27
N GLU A 828 4.19 26.73 -19.64
CA GLU A 828 3.02 27.06 -18.83
C GLU A 828 3.44 27.65 -17.48
N ARG A 829 2.62 28.55 -16.92
CA ARG A 829 2.79 29.00 -15.53
C ARG A 829 2.42 27.89 -14.54
N VAL A 830 3.12 27.85 -13.41
CA VAL A 830 2.87 26.89 -12.33
C VAL A 830 1.50 27.16 -11.71
N ASN A 831 0.51 26.34 -12.03
CA ASN A 831 -0.79 26.40 -11.35
C ASN A 831 -0.66 25.87 -9.91
N LYS A 832 -0.38 26.78 -8.97
CA LYS A 832 -0.25 26.51 -7.53
C LYS A 832 -1.55 25.98 -6.89
N THR A 833 -2.71 26.10 -7.56
CA THR A 833 -3.97 25.53 -7.06
C THR A 833 -4.09 24.02 -7.30
N ASN A 834 -3.32 23.45 -8.23
CA ASN A 834 -3.39 22.03 -8.60
C ASN A 834 -2.93 21.10 -7.46
N TRP A 835 -3.74 20.10 -7.17
CA TRP A 835 -3.39 19.00 -6.26
C TRP A 835 -2.45 18.01 -6.95
N GLN A 836 -1.46 17.51 -6.20
CA GLN A 836 -0.52 16.46 -6.65
C GLN A 836 -0.85 15.09 -6.03
N THR A 837 -1.51 15.07 -4.88
CA THR A 837 -1.84 13.85 -4.12
C THR A 837 -3.30 13.44 -4.36
N ALA A 838 -3.55 12.12 -4.44
CA ALA A 838 -4.90 11.57 -4.53
C ALA A 838 -5.65 11.65 -3.17
N PRO A 839 -6.98 11.89 -3.15
CA PRO A 839 -7.75 11.98 -1.91
C PRO A 839 -7.71 10.73 -1.04
N ALA A 840 -7.66 9.54 -1.66
CA ALA A 840 -7.66 8.26 -0.97
C ALA A 840 -6.24 7.83 -0.60
N ILE A 841 -5.56 8.61 0.24
CA ILE A 841 -4.20 8.33 0.75
C ILE A 841 -4.15 8.63 2.25
N VAL A 842 -3.53 7.73 3.03
CA VAL A 842 -3.25 7.93 4.46
C VAL A 842 -1.85 8.53 4.64
N ASN A 843 -1.75 9.86 4.45
CA ASN A 843 -0.57 10.68 4.75
C ASN A 843 -0.95 12.17 4.78
N ALA A 844 0.01 13.05 5.12
CA ALA A 844 -0.07 14.50 4.92
C ALA A 844 1.20 15.02 4.17
N TYR A 845 1.18 16.26 3.67
CA TYR A 845 2.30 16.84 2.89
C TYR A 845 2.38 18.38 2.90
N TYR A 846 3.60 18.91 3.00
CA TYR A 846 3.94 20.31 2.70
C TYR A 846 4.72 20.45 1.38
N SER A 847 4.32 21.41 0.55
CA SER A 847 4.92 21.71 -0.74
C SER A 847 5.64 23.06 -0.71
N ARG A 848 6.98 23.01 -0.58
CA ARG A 848 7.88 24.18 -0.48
C ARG A 848 7.65 25.19 -1.62
N ASN A 849 7.73 24.78 -2.89
CA ASN A 849 7.54 25.68 -4.05
C ASN A 849 6.11 26.25 -4.20
N LYS A 850 5.12 25.78 -3.42
CA LYS A 850 3.75 26.30 -3.44
C LYS A 850 3.35 27.01 -2.15
N ASN A 851 4.22 26.99 -1.12
CA ASN A 851 3.89 27.29 0.26
C ASN A 851 2.53 26.67 0.68
N GLN A 852 2.35 25.37 0.43
CA GLN A 852 1.03 24.71 0.46
C GLN A 852 1.03 23.46 1.34
N ILE A 853 0.03 23.35 2.20
CA ILE A 853 -0.23 22.22 3.11
C ILE A 853 -1.38 21.37 2.55
N MET A 854 -1.26 20.04 2.59
CA MET A 854 -2.23 19.11 1.98
C MET A 854 -2.58 17.91 2.87
N PHE A 855 -3.87 17.78 3.20
CA PHE A 855 -4.46 16.65 3.93
C PHE A 855 -5.51 15.95 3.03
N PRO A 856 -5.16 14.83 2.38
CA PRO A 856 -6.11 13.97 1.67
C PRO A 856 -7.21 13.43 2.61
N ALA A 857 -8.39 13.17 2.05
CA ALA A 857 -9.52 12.59 2.78
C ALA A 857 -9.19 11.28 3.52
N GLY A 858 -8.21 10.50 3.04
CA GLY A 858 -7.78 9.23 3.63
C GLY A 858 -7.10 9.32 5.01
N ILE A 859 -6.57 10.47 5.43
CA ILE A 859 -6.02 10.62 6.81
C ILE A 859 -7.07 11.14 7.82
N LEU A 860 -8.22 11.63 7.35
CA LEU A 860 -9.25 12.25 8.19
C LEU A 860 -10.22 11.19 8.76
N GLN A 861 -9.64 10.22 9.47
CA GLN A 861 -10.31 9.09 10.12
C GLN A 861 -9.67 8.79 11.49
N PRO A 862 -10.29 7.97 12.36
CA PRO A 862 -9.67 7.53 13.62
C PRO A 862 -8.30 6.85 13.40
N PRO A 863 -7.33 6.99 14.33
CA PRO A 863 -7.37 7.79 15.56
C PRO A 863 -7.07 9.29 15.36
N PHE A 864 -6.70 9.72 14.14
CA PHE A 864 -6.33 11.10 13.85
C PHE A 864 -7.50 12.07 14.05
N TYR A 865 -8.68 11.73 13.50
CA TYR A 865 -9.83 12.61 13.50
C TYR A 865 -11.16 11.86 13.59
N HIS A 866 -12.10 12.38 14.38
CA HIS A 866 -13.51 12.02 14.29
C HIS A 866 -14.43 13.15 14.79
N ARG A 867 -15.52 13.42 14.07
CA ARG A 867 -16.51 14.47 14.41
C ARG A 867 -17.19 14.31 15.78
N HIS A 868 -17.09 13.13 16.38
CA HIS A 868 -17.62 12.82 17.73
C HIS A 868 -16.54 12.54 18.79
N PHE A 869 -15.25 12.55 18.45
CA PHE A 869 -14.20 12.52 19.48
C PHE A 869 -14.17 13.86 20.25
N PRO A 870 -13.73 13.84 21.52
CA PRO A 870 -13.18 15.01 22.19
C PRO A 870 -12.22 15.80 21.30
N LYS A 871 -12.15 17.11 21.48
CA LYS A 871 -11.18 17.98 20.83
C LYS A 871 -9.76 17.68 21.33
N SER A 872 -9.56 17.24 22.58
CA SER A 872 -8.27 16.68 23.05
C SER A 872 -7.69 15.63 22.09
N LEU A 873 -8.49 14.64 21.71
CA LEU A 873 -8.12 13.60 20.75
C LEU A 873 -7.89 14.16 19.35
N ASN A 874 -8.80 14.99 18.84
CA ASN A 874 -8.67 15.56 17.49
C ASN A 874 -7.43 16.47 17.36
N PHE A 875 -7.14 17.32 18.35
CA PHE A 875 -5.93 18.14 18.39
C PHE A 875 -4.68 17.27 18.60
N GLY A 876 -4.72 16.24 19.45
CA GLY A 876 -3.60 15.31 19.68
C GLY A 876 -3.30 14.37 18.51
N GLY A 877 -4.28 14.15 17.63
CA GLY A 877 -4.17 13.40 16.39
C GLY A 877 -3.92 14.31 15.19
N ILE A 878 -4.98 14.63 14.44
CA ILE A 878 -4.89 15.43 13.21
C ILE A 878 -4.34 16.85 13.48
N GLY A 879 -4.58 17.43 14.66
CA GLY A 879 -4.00 18.72 15.03
C GLY A 879 -2.47 18.70 15.04
N VAL A 880 -1.84 17.70 15.65
CA VAL A 880 -0.37 17.55 15.63
C VAL A 880 0.14 17.38 14.20
N VAL A 881 -0.55 16.58 13.38
CA VAL A 881 -0.22 16.43 11.95
C VAL A 881 -0.36 17.76 11.19
N ILE A 882 -1.37 18.58 11.50
CA ILE A 882 -1.53 19.91 10.90
C ILE A 882 -0.38 20.84 11.29
N GLY A 883 0.02 20.83 12.56
CA GLY A 883 1.15 21.62 13.05
C GLY A 883 2.49 21.15 12.49
N HIS A 884 2.65 19.84 12.25
CA HIS A 884 3.82 19.25 11.62
C HIS A 884 4.01 19.79 10.19
N GLU A 885 2.97 19.72 9.34
CA GLU A 885 3.01 20.27 7.98
C GLU A 885 3.16 21.79 7.93
N LEU A 886 2.65 22.52 8.92
CA LEU A 886 2.89 23.96 9.06
C LEU A 886 4.37 24.22 9.38
N THR A 887 4.95 23.44 10.28
CA THR A 887 6.35 23.55 10.70
C THR A 887 7.33 23.20 9.57
N HIS A 888 6.96 22.34 8.61
CA HIS A 888 7.73 22.14 7.38
C HIS A 888 7.88 23.40 6.51
N GLY A 889 7.09 24.46 6.75
CA GLY A 889 7.35 25.80 6.21
C GLY A 889 8.59 26.48 6.79
N PHE A 890 9.11 25.97 7.90
CA PHE A 890 10.13 26.61 8.74
C PHE A 890 11.17 25.62 9.29
N ASP A 891 11.23 24.39 8.77
CA ASP A 891 12.31 23.43 9.01
C ASP A 891 13.62 23.85 8.30
N ASP A 892 14.67 23.03 8.39
CA ASP A 892 16.00 23.30 7.83
C ASP A 892 16.01 23.59 6.32
N LYS A 893 15.06 23.02 5.58
CA LYS A 893 14.86 23.20 4.14
C LYS A 893 13.75 24.22 3.86
N GLY A 894 12.65 24.16 4.62
CA GLY A 894 11.47 25.03 4.53
C GLY A 894 11.80 26.50 4.74
N ARG A 895 12.67 26.82 5.70
CA ARG A 895 13.11 28.19 5.99
C ARG A 895 13.86 28.86 4.84
N LEU A 896 14.33 28.10 3.84
CA LEU A 896 15.04 28.65 2.67
C LEU A 896 14.08 29.23 1.62
N PHE A 897 12.79 28.86 1.66
CA PHE A 897 11.77 29.30 0.71
C PHE A 897 10.92 30.43 1.31
N ASP A 898 10.61 31.46 0.53
CA ASP A 898 9.80 32.59 0.96
C ASP A 898 8.29 32.27 1.07
N ARG A 899 7.47 33.31 1.28
CA ARG A 899 6.01 33.22 1.32
C ARG A 899 5.35 32.77 0.00
N ASN A 900 6.05 32.91 -1.12
CA ASN A 900 5.56 32.64 -2.48
C ASN A 900 5.97 31.22 -2.97
N GLY A 901 7.05 30.66 -2.41
CA GLY A 901 7.67 29.40 -2.81
C GLY A 901 9.05 29.54 -3.48
N ASN A 902 9.74 30.67 -3.34
CA ASN A 902 11.03 30.96 -3.99
C ASN A 902 12.21 30.84 -3.02
N ILE A 903 13.26 30.09 -3.38
CA ILE A 903 14.46 29.89 -2.56
C ILE A 903 15.42 31.09 -2.64
N HIS A 904 15.56 31.83 -1.55
CA HIS A 904 16.52 32.93 -1.41
C HIS A 904 16.80 33.25 0.08
N LYS A 905 17.77 34.13 0.37
CA LYS A 905 18.01 34.59 1.74
C LYS A 905 17.01 35.70 2.11
N TRP A 906 15.98 35.33 2.88
CA TRP A 906 15.00 36.25 3.47
C TRP A 906 15.13 36.36 5.01
N TRP A 907 16.13 35.73 5.62
CA TRP A 907 16.44 35.80 7.05
C TRP A 907 17.72 36.59 7.33
N THR A 908 17.80 37.25 8.49
CA THR A 908 19.05 37.85 8.97
C THR A 908 20.06 36.79 9.41
N ASP A 909 21.36 37.10 9.37
CA ASP A 909 22.40 36.17 9.83
C ASP A 909 22.34 35.89 11.34
N SER A 910 21.76 36.79 12.13
CA SER A 910 21.42 36.56 13.54
C SER A 910 20.36 35.47 13.70
N SER A 911 19.24 35.59 12.98
CA SER A 911 18.14 34.62 13.04
C SER A 911 18.55 33.26 12.46
N ILE A 912 19.41 33.23 11.44
CA ILE A 912 20.01 31.98 10.93
C ILE A 912 20.87 31.30 12.00
N ARG A 913 21.76 32.04 12.70
CA ARG A 913 22.56 31.46 13.78
C ARG A 913 21.72 30.95 14.96
N GLY A 914 20.68 31.69 15.35
CA GLY A 914 19.76 31.28 16.43
C GLY A 914 18.96 30.01 16.12
N PHE A 915 18.59 29.81 14.84
CA PHE A 915 18.02 28.55 14.35
C PHE A 915 19.06 27.43 14.37
N ASP A 916 20.23 27.64 13.77
CA ASP A 916 21.26 26.60 13.65
C ASP A 916 21.74 26.14 15.05
N GLU A 917 21.76 27.03 16.04
CA GLU A 917 21.99 26.72 17.46
C GLU A 917 20.93 25.78 18.05
N ARG A 918 19.64 26.08 17.85
CA ARG A 918 18.53 25.26 18.37
C ARG A 918 18.33 23.95 17.60
N ALA A 919 18.60 23.95 16.30
CA ALA A 919 18.64 22.75 15.47
C ALA A 919 19.74 21.78 15.94
N ARG A 920 20.93 22.27 16.33
CA ARG A 920 21.98 21.41 16.93
C ARG A 920 21.53 20.70 18.20
N CYS A 921 20.65 21.30 19.01
CA CYS A 921 20.07 20.62 20.17
C CYS A 921 19.25 19.39 19.73
N ILE A 922 18.35 19.55 18.77
CA ILE A 922 17.55 18.44 18.21
C ILE A 922 18.46 17.38 17.56
N ILE A 923 19.47 17.79 16.78
CA ILE A 923 20.43 16.87 16.15
C ILE A 923 21.17 16.06 17.23
N ALA A 924 21.69 16.71 18.28
CA ALA A 924 22.41 16.03 19.36
C ALA A 924 21.51 15.09 20.17
N GLN A 925 20.30 15.55 20.52
CA GLN A 925 19.30 14.74 21.23
C GLN A 925 18.97 13.45 20.47
N TYR A 926 18.62 13.56 19.19
CA TYR A 926 18.22 12.39 18.40
C TYR A 926 19.43 11.52 18.01
N SER A 927 20.63 12.09 17.88
CA SER A 927 21.87 11.32 17.69
C SER A 927 22.35 10.58 18.95
N ASN A 928 21.68 10.74 20.09
CA ASN A 928 21.92 9.96 21.31
C ASN A 928 20.95 8.77 21.46
N TYR A 929 19.97 8.62 20.55
CA TYR A 929 19.04 7.49 20.59
C TYR A 929 19.58 6.29 19.81
N THR A 930 19.57 5.12 20.45
CA THR A 930 19.94 3.83 19.84
C THR A 930 18.70 2.98 19.64
N VAL A 931 18.64 2.25 18.51
CA VAL A 931 17.60 1.27 18.23
C VAL A 931 18.07 -0.10 18.70
N ASP A 932 17.66 -0.44 19.92
CA ASP A 932 18.04 -1.65 20.68
C ASP A 932 17.92 -2.95 19.85
N GLU A 933 16.91 -3.01 18.97
CA GLU A 933 16.56 -4.15 18.14
C GLU A 933 17.58 -4.46 17.04
N VAL A 934 18.45 -3.51 16.69
CA VAL A 934 19.46 -3.65 15.62
C VAL A 934 20.85 -3.11 15.98
N GLY A 935 21.01 -2.45 17.14
CA GLY A 935 22.28 -1.86 17.60
C GLY A 935 22.74 -0.62 16.82
N ILE A 936 21.81 0.14 16.24
CA ILE A 936 22.12 1.29 15.37
C ILE A 936 21.65 2.59 16.00
N VAL A 937 22.55 3.59 16.06
CA VAL A 937 22.26 4.96 16.51
C VAL A 937 21.48 5.72 15.42
N LEU A 938 20.48 6.53 15.82
CA LEU A 938 19.76 7.40 14.90
C LEU A 938 20.68 8.49 14.34
N ASN A 939 20.58 8.77 13.04
CA ASN A 939 21.20 9.96 12.46
C ASN A 939 20.32 11.19 12.73
N GLY A 940 20.69 12.01 13.72
CA GLY A 940 19.96 13.23 14.06
C GLY A 940 20.04 14.33 13.00
N GLU A 941 21.06 14.32 12.12
CA GLU A 941 21.21 15.31 11.05
C GLU A 941 20.29 15.00 9.86
N SER A 942 20.20 13.73 9.43
CA SER A 942 19.27 13.33 8.36
C SER A 942 17.81 13.46 8.78
N THR A 943 17.52 13.26 10.07
CA THR A 943 16.17 13.33 10.63
C THR A 943 15.75 14.72 11.16
N GLN A 944 16.65 15.71 11.13
CA GLN A 944 16.44 17.00 11.82
C GLN A 944 15.12 17.71 11.42
N GLY A 945 14.76 17.72 10.14
CA GLY A 945 13.58 18.45 9.64
C GLY A 945 12.28 17.86 10.18
N GLU A 946 12.17 16.53 10.16
CA GLU A 946 11.02 15.78 10.70
C GLU A 946 10.92 15.93 12.22
N ASN A 947 12.05 15.86 12.92
CA ASN A 947 12.10 16.02 14.37
C ASN A 947 11.71 17.47 14.78
N ILE A 948 12.18 18.49 14.05
CA ILE A 948 11.77 19.89 14.23
C ILE A 948 10.26 20.04 13.98
N ALA A 949 9.73 19.38 12.95
CA ALA A 949 8.32 19.43 12.60
C ALA A 949 7.41 18.73 13.64
N ASP A 950 7.83 17.60 14.22
CA ASP A 950 7.13 16.96 15.34
C ASP A 950 7.08 17.87 16.58
N ASN A 951 8.21 18.45 16.97
CA ASN A 951 8.34 19.31 18.16
C ASN A 951 7.51 20.59 18.01
N GLY A 952 7.63 21.27 16.87
CA GLY A 952 6.79 22.44 16.57
C GLY A 952 5.31 22.10 16.46
N GLY A 953 4.98 20.96 15.82
CA GLY A 953 3.60 20.55 15.57
C GLY A 953 2.83 20.18 16.84
N LEU A 954 3.46 19.41 17.74
CA LEU A 954 2.88 19.08 19.05
C LEU A 954 2.59 20.35 19.86
N ARG A 955 3.56 21.27 19.91
CA ARG A 955 3.44 22.54 20.65
C ARG A 955 2.30 23.40 20.12
N GLN A 956 2.21 23.57 18.80
CA GLN A 956 1.12 24.32 18.15
C GLN A 956 -0.24 23.70 18.44
N ALA A 957 -0.38 22.38 18.30
CA ALA A 957 -1.62 21.67 18.53
C ALA A 957 -2.08 21.78 20.00
N PHE A 958 -1.15 21.65 20.96
CA PHE A 958 -1.49 21.81 22.38
C PHE A 958 -1.85 23.26 22.74
N HIS A 959 -1.11 24.25 22.23
CA HIS A 959 -1.44 25.67 22.43
C HIS A 959 -2.81 26.03 21.82
N ALA A 960 -3.11 25.55 20.60
CA ALA A 960 -4.41 25.72 19.96
C ALA A 960 -5.53 25.04 20.77
N TYR A 961 -5.28 23.85 21.31
CA TYR A 961 -6.24 23.15 22.17
C TYR A 961 -6.50 23.86 23.50
N LYS A 962 -5.47 24.31 24.21
CA LYS A 962 -5.62 25.09 25.47
C LYS A 962 -6.33 26.42 25.23
N ARG A 963 -6.19 27.02 24.04
CA ARG A 963 -7.02 28.17 23.61
C ARG A 963 -8.47 27.76 23.35
N TRP A 964 -8.70 26.68 22.59
CA TRP A 964 -10.05 26.20 22.31
C TRP A 964 -10.85 25.93 23.60
N LEU A 965 -10.23 25.27 24.59
CA LEU A 965 -10.82 25.04 25.93
C LEU A 965 -11.20 26.34 26.66
N LYS A 966 -10.39 27.40 26.52
CA LYS A 966 -10.68 28.72 27.12
C LYS A 966 -11.84 29.41 26.41
N ASP A 967 -11.94 29.25 25.10
CA ASP A 967 -12.97 29.87 24.26
C ASP A 967 -14.31 29.09 24.30
N HIS A 968 -14.34 27.85 24.84
CA HIS A 968 -15.52 26.96 24.95
C HIS A 968 -15.62 26.32 26.37
N PRO A 969 -15.78 27.12 27.45
CA PRO A 969 -15.73 26.62 28.83
C PRO A 969 -16.85 25.62 29.17
N ASP A 970 -18.01 25.72 28.52
CA ASP A 970 -19.16 24.84 28.74
C ASP A 970 -19.00 23.45 28.09
N GLU A 971 -18.03 23.27 27.20
CA GLU A 971 -17.74 21.98 26.53
C GLU A 971 -16.70 21.13 27.28
N VAL A 972 -16.12 21.63 28.38
CA VAL A 972 -14.98 20.99 29.09
C VAL A 972 -15.33 19.64 29.72
N GLU A 973 -16.57 19.42 30.17
CA GLU A 973 -17.01 18.11 30.67
C GLU A 973 -17.14 17.07 29.54
N ASP A 974 -17.40 17.52 28.31
CA ASP A 974 -17.61 16.67 27.14
C ASP A 974 -16.29 16.17 26.51
N GLU A 975 -15.16 16.61 27.06
CA GLU A 975 -13.80 16.26 26.62
C GLU A 975 -13.24 14.98 27.25
N LEU A 976 -13.97 14.38 28.19
CA LEU A 976 -13.59 13.13 28.86
C LEU A 976 -14.01 11.89 28.06
N LEU A 977 -13.33 10.75 28.32
CA LEU A 977 -13.65 9.45 27.73
C LEU A 977 -14.16 8.45 28.77
N PRO A 978 -15.30 7.77 28.52
CA PRO A 978 -15.90 6.87 29.51
C PRO A 978 -15.03 5.63 29.74
N GLY A 979 -14.63 5.40 30.99
CA GLY A 979 -13.81 4.24 31.39
C GLY A 979 -12.29 4.45 31.37
N LEU A 980 -11.83 5.65 31.01
CA LEU A 980 -10.45 6.12 31.16
C LEU A 980 -10.39 7.22 32.24
N ASN A 981 -9.63 6.99 33.30
CA ASN A 981 -9.45 7.97 34.38
C ASN A 981 -8.27 8.90 34.07
N MET A 982 -8.43 9.76 33.06
CA MET A 982 -7.41 10.69 32.57
C MET A 982 -8.03 12.04 32.27
N THR A 983 -7.28 13.12 32.49
CA THR A 983 -7.71 14.48 32.14
C THR A 983 -7.66 14.70 30.62
N ALA A 984 -8.43 15.66 30.11
CA ALA A 984 -8.43 15.93 28.67
C ALA A 984 -7.04 16.34 28.09
N PRO A 985 -6.18 17.11 28.81
CA PRO A 985 -4.78 17.30 28.40
C PRO A 985 -3.95 16.00 28.38
N GLN A 986 -4.17 15.07 29.32
CA GLN A 986 -3.50 13.76 29.29
C GLN A 986 -3.99 12.89 28.12
N LEU A 987 -5.28 12.97 27.77
CA LEU A 987 -5.86 12.29 26.60
C LEU A 987 -5.33 12.83 25.27
N PHE A 988 -5.02 14.13 25.17
CA PHE A 988 -4.32 14.72 24.01
C PHE A 988 -2.96 14.03 23.79
N PHE A 989 -2.11 13.95 24.83
CA PHE A 989 -0.79 13.34 24.73
C PHE A 989 -0.85 11.82 24.52
N LEU A 990 -1.83 11.14 25.12
CA LEU A 990 -2.06 9.72 24.88
C LEU A 990 -2.44 9.45 23.41
N ASN A 991 -3.34 10.24 22.82
CA ASN A 991 -3.70 10.06 21.40
C ASN A 991 -2.52 10.35 20.47
N PHE A 992 -1.70 11.37 20.78
CA PHE A 992 -0.43 11.61 20.08
C PHE A 992 0.52 10.40 20.17
N GLY A 993 0.70 9.82 21.36
CA GLY A 993 1.50 8.61 21.54
C GLY A 993 0.97 7.43 20.71
N GLN A 994 -0.34 7.23 20.71
CA GLN A 994 -0.99 6.09 20.05
C GLN A 994 -1.10 6.20 18.52
N VAL A 995 -1.00 7.42 17.97
CA VAL A 995 -0.80 7.64 16.52
C VAL A 995 0.50 6.98 16.02
N TRP A 996 1.50 6.80 16.88
CA TRP A 996 2.81 6.22 16.53
C TRP A 996 3.03 4.79 17.03
N CYS A 997 2.00 4.09 17.54
CA CYS A 997 2.12 2.68 17.89
C CYS A 997 2.47 1.84 16.65
N GLY A 998 3.45 0.94 16.77
CA GLY A 998 3.84 0.06 15.69
C GLY A 998 5.07 -0.80 15.98
N ALA A 999 5.20 -1.88 15.22
CA ALA A 999 6.34 -2.79 15.25
C ALA A 999 6.95 -2.95 13.84
N MET A 1000 8.24 -3.25 13.74
CA MET A 1000 8.94 -3.43 12.47
C MET A 1000 9.93 -4.60 12.55
N ARG A 1001 10.15 -5.31 11.44
CA ARG A 1001 11.12 -6.41 11.37
C ARG A 1001 12.56 -5.88 11.37
N PRO A 1002 13.55 -6.58 11.95
CA PRO A 1002 14.92 -6.05 12.11
C PRO A 1002 15.58 -5.59 10.79
N GLU A 1003 15.33 -6.29 9.69
CA GLU A 1003 15.82 -5.93 8.34
C GLU A 1003 15.19 -4.61 7.87
N ALA A 1004 13.88 -4.47 8.10
CA ALA A 1004 13.13 -3.26 7.76
C ALA A 1004 13.52 -2.07 8.64
N ILE A 1005 13.83 -2.31 9.93
CA ILE A 1005 14.39 -1.29 10.84
C ILE A 1005 15.75 -0.82 10.32
N ARG A 1006 16.68 -1.75 10.06
CA ARG A 1006 18.02 -1.44 9.53
C ARG A 1006 17.92 -0.66 8.21
N ASN A 1007 17.06 -1.11 7.29
CA ASN A 1007 16.82 -0.38 6.04
C ASN A 1007 16.25 1.04 6.28
N LYS A 1008 15.26 1.18 7.18
CA LYS A 1008 14.63 2.47 7.50
C LYS A 1008 15.62 3.46 8.12
N LEU A 1009 16.51 3.01 9.00
CA LEU A 1009 17.52 3.88 9.62
C LEU A 1009 18.57 4.40 8.63
N ILE A 1010 18.81 3.68 7.52
CA ILE A 1010 19.72 4.10 6.44
C ILE A 1010 18.99 4.98 5.40
N THR A 1011 17.69 4.75 5.17
CA THR A 1011 16.94 5.35 4.04
C THR A 1011 15.99 6.49 4.41
N ALA A 1012 15.49 6.55 5.64
CA ALA A 1012 14.37 7.43 5.99
C ALA A 1012 14.83 8.73 6.64
N ILE A 1013 14.20 9.83 6.23
CA ILE A 1013 14.28 11.13 6.89
C ILE A 1013 13.49 11.19 8.20
N HIS A 1014 12.63 10.22 8.49
CA HIS A 1014 11.81 10.21 9.70
C HIS A 1014 12.40 9.28 10.77
N SER A 1015 12.50 9.77 12.00
CA SER A 1015 12.76 8.94 13.17
C SER A 1015 11.73 7.80 13.32
N PRO A 1016 12.09 6.64 13.90
CA PRO A 1016 11.13 5.59 14.25
C PRO A 1016 10.05 6.09 15.24
N GLY A 1017 8.85 5.51 15.20
CA GLY A 1017 7.68 6.00 15.97
C GLY A 1017 7.94 6.17 17.47
N ARG A 1018 8.65 5.21 18.08
CA ARG A 1018 9.14 5.28 19.47
C ARG A 1018 9.87 6.60 19.78
N PHE A 1019 10.77 7.05 18.90
CA PHE A 1019 11.56 8.26 19.09
C PHE A 1019 10.84 9.54 18.62
N ARG A 1020 9.88 9.46 17.69
CA ARG A 1020 8.92 10.55 17.40
C ARG A 1020 8.04 10.86 18.63
N VAL A 1021 7.71 9.85 19.44
CA VAL A 1021 7.02 10.05 20.73
C VAL A 1021 7.98 10.54 21.81
N ILE A 1022 9.04 9.79 22.10
CA ILE A 1022 9.94 10.06 23.23
C ILE A 1022 10.63 11.42 23.11
N GLY A 1023 11.27 11.72 21.98
CA GLY A 1023 12.04 12.96 21.84
C GLY A 1023 11.18 14.23 21.91
N THR A 1024 10.01 14.17 21.29
CA THR A 1024 9.03 15.27 21.23
C THR A 1024 8.39 15.56 22.60
N LEU A 1025 8.05 14.51 23.37
CA LEU A 1025 7.48 14.68 24.71
C LEU A 1025 8.53 15.07 25.75
N SER A 1026 9.74 14.54 25.65
CA SER A 1026 10.87 14.94 26.52
C SER A 1026 11.14 16.44 26.42
N ASN A 1027 11.00 17.03 25.23
CA ASN A 1027 11.13 18.47 25.00
C ASN A 1027 9.92 19.31 25.44
N SER A 1028 8.77 18.68 25.72
CA SER A 1028 7.55 19.40 26.09
C SER A 1028 7.51 19.68 27.60
N TYR A 1029 7.48 20.97 27.97
CA TYR A 1029 7.15 21.39 29.34
C TYR A 1029 5.67 21.14 29.68
N ASP A 1030 4.80 21.14 28.67
CA ASP A 1030 3.38 20.86 28.85
C ASP A 1030 3.14 19.40 29.21
N PHE A 1031 3.76 18.46 28.47
CA PHE A 1031 3.68 17.04 28.77
C PHE A 1031 4.08 16.75 30.23
N SER A 1032 5.29 17.16 30.62
CA SER A 1032 5.83 16.89 31.95
C SER A 1032 4.99 17.52 33.07
N ARG A 1033 4.30 18.65 32.80
CA ARG A 1033 3.35 19.26 33.75
C ARG A 1033 2.05 18.47 33.87
N GLU A 1034 1.40 18.12 32.75
CA GLU A 1034 0.09 17.45 32.78
C GLU A 1034 0.21 15.97 33.25
N PHE A 1035 1.41 15.37 33.19
CA PHE A 1035 1.74 14.06 33.79
C PHE A 1035 2.49 14.14 35.13
N GLN A 1036 2.79 15.35 35.64
CA GLN A 1036 3.47 15.58 36.93
C GLN A 1036 4.85 14.91 37.08
N CYS A 1037 5.59 14.79 35.97
CA CYS A 1037 6.91 14.14 35.96
C CYS A 1037 7.92 14.90 36.83
N ALA A 1038 8.69 14.16 37.64
CA ALA A 1038 9.80 14.70 38.41
C ALA A 1038 10.85 15.36 37.51
N ALA A 1039 11.65 16.27 38.05
CA ALA A 1039 12.82 16.79 37.36
C ALA A 1039 13.83 15.64 37.11
N ASP A 1040 14.45 15.65 35.92
CA ASP A 1040 15.45 14.66 35.48
C ASP A 1040 14.96 13.20 35.37
N ALA A 1041 13.63 12.98 35.42
CA ALA A 1041 13.04 11.76 34.89
C ALA A 1041 13.30 11.65 33.37
N PRO A 1042 13.34 10.44 32.76
CA PRO A 1042 13.69 10.27 31.34
C PRO A 1042 12.81 11.07 30.36
N MET A 1043 11.51 11.21 30.64
CA MET A 1043 10.58 12.02 29.86
C MET A 1043 10.49 13.50 30.33
N ASN A 1044 11.37 13.93 31.24
CA ASN A 1044 11.50 15.29 31.73
C ASN A 1044 12.95 15.70 32.03
N PRO A 1045 13.88 15.62 31.05
CA PRO A 1045 15.26 16.05 31.23
C PRO A 1045 15.35 17.57 31.51
N ALA A 1046 16.31 18.00 32.33
CA ALA A 1046 16.56 19.42 32.59
C ALA A 1046 16.89 20.24 31.31
N THR A 1047 17.50 19.61 30.30
CA THR A 1047 17.74 20.24 28.98
C THR A 1047 16.67 19.80 28.00
N LYS A 1048 15.81 20.75 27.57
CA LYS A 1048 14.76 20.55 26.55
C LYS A 1048 15.06 21.39 25.32
N CYS A 1049 15.03 20.76 24.15
CA CYS A 1049 15.26 21.44 22.87
C CYS A 1049 13.97 22.09 22.34
N SER A 1050 14.05 23.35 21.86
CA SER A 1050 12.95 24.02 21.16
C SER A 1050 13.52 24.94 20.09
N VAL A 1051 12.98 24.81 18.87
CA VAL A 1051 13.19 25.74 17.75
C VAL A 1051 11.95 26.62 17.63
N TRP A 1052 10.80 25.97 17.46
CA TRP A 1052 9.45 26.53 17.47
C TRP A 1052 8.74 26.18 18.78
#